data_AF-A0A1M5N3Z1-F1
#
_entry.id   AF-A0A1M5N3Z1-F1
#
_cell.length_a   1.000
_cell.length_b   1.000
_cell.length_c   1.000
_cell.angle_alpha   90.00
_cell.angle_beta   90.00
_cell.angle_gamma   90.00
#
_symmetry.space_group_name_H-M   'P 1'
#
loop_
_entity.id
_entity.type
_entity.pdbx_description
1 polymer ?
#
loop_
_entity_poly.entity_id
_entity_poly.type
_entity_poly.pdbx_seq_one_letter_code
_entity_poly.pdbx_strand_id
1 'polypeptide(L)'
;MSASHLPYRLIPEPVALLDVGKTLAGPATAARWRRTALIYAALLLLGTALAWLAQPAWAAFGLGLTIPGGGFLLHAASPLTSTALHVALFAGTLLLFVIALFLWIATGNIAAPLLVWLGSAVVAATMDHWTGVPYSSLADICGSGRLATQGQDARLWLPLAIAVVSLIVTWRFRRRLPAMRAEAVRINAFLADARTPVTRDVDAVTGVARVRPVDVRDLQQWRFLLDRALQPVGEFNGFDRIDEFREAAKRYQICNISYMLSMHAYARTPSFHGYQLQAQENLALKMIDHRCWSYWRLENIWGNFKTDPNPFIKDNIMYYGWYAAMLGLHQLNYGDDRFSRPGGIRLEHPNGTVYETSFPDICQLIFNNMQNSDFCLFPCEPRWIYPICNNFGALALRCHDRLYGTTMWDAVKDRYRTGLEQEFITLVGRITAIRDAHTGVTLPALTATMADAITAMFIHPVFPDIAARSWAIIRHDLVRIVDGDVRLKLNGWDKIDFGNYRPSLVTSYGLIAVAAREMGDDEVADGLLARIDREFPSQTIGGVRHYPKASTSAHAVIHAARVLRANTLYDLVNVGMPDACRTGPVLAHADYPDVLVAGAVSDGDDLKLHLASGIGDGEYTIRLARLKPGTGYRIADTDPVAFVAGADGGASLRVALGADVRSVHIVPVG
;
A
#
# COMPACT_ATOMS: atom_id res chain seq x y z
N MET A 1 -13.37 38.04 -14.01
CA MET A 1 -12.33 37.31 -13.23
C MET A 1 -11.37 36.68 -14.22
N SER A 2 -10.08 37.01 -14.13
CA SER A 2 -9.00 36.42 -14.92
C SER A 2 -8.90 34.92 -14.60
N ALA A 3 -8.63 34.07 -15.60
CA ALA A 3 -8.48 32.61 -15.48
C ALA A 3 -7.29 32.15 -14.59
N SER A 4 -6.75 33.02 -13.73
CA SER A 4 -5.45 32.86 -13.07
C SER A 4 -5.48 32.23 -11.68
N HIS A 5 -6.62 31.83 -11.09
CA HIS A 5 -6.61 31.20 -9.76
C HIS A 5 -7.63 30.07 -9.58
N LEU A 6 -7.74 29.16 -10.55
CA LEU A 6 -8.37 27.87 -10.26
C LEU A 6 -7.40 27.03 -9.41
N PRO A 7 -7.83 26.42 -8.29
CA PRO A 7 -6.94 25.71 -7.37
C PRO A 7 -6.40 24.40 -7.96
N TYR A 8 -6.96 23.94 -9.08
CA TYR A 8 -6.57 22.72 -9.78
C TYR A 8 -5.26 22.86 -10.56
N ARG A 9 -4.56 21.73 -10.75
CA ARG A 9 -3.44 21.66 -11.71
C ARG A 9 -4.00 21.62 -13.13
N LEU A 10 -3.90 22.73 -13.84
CA LEU A 10 -4.35 22.86 -15.24
C LEU A 10 -3.20 22.82 -16.26
N ILE A 11 -1.96 22.99 -15.81
CA ILE A 11 -0.78 23.02 -16.66
C ILE A 11 0.07 21.77 -16.37
N PRO A 12 0.43 21.00 -17.39
CA PRO A 12 1.29 19.83 -17.22
C PRO A 12 2.73 20.27 -16.93
N GLU A 13 3.37 19.62 -15.97
CA GLU A 13 4.77 19.88 -15.58
C GLU A 13 5.68 18.75 -16.08
N PRO A 14 6.96 19.01 -16.39
CA PRO A 14 7.93 17.95 -16.67
C PRO A 14 8.03 16.94 -15.52
N VAL A 15 8.11 15.65 -15.86
CA VAL A 15 8.40 14.63 -14.84
C VAL A 15 9.86 14.68 -14.42
N ALA A 16 10.16 14.19 -13.22
CA ALA A 16 11.55 14.06 -12.77
C ALA A 16 12.30 13.07 -13.68
N LEU A 17 13.56 13.36 -14.00
CA LEU A 17 14.44 12.39 -14.65
C LEU A 17 15.11 11.48 -13.61
N LEU A 18 15.66 10.36 -14.08
CA LEU A 18 16.49 9.48 -13.26
C LEU A 18 17.90 10.08 -13.14
N ASP A 19 18.46 10.06 -11.93
CA ASP A 19 19.86 10.39 -11.70
C ASP A 19 20.76 9.24 -12.20
N VAL A 20 21.43 9.46 -13.33
CA VAL A 20 22.36 8.50 -13.96
C VAL A 20 23.64 8.33 -13.12
N GLY A 21 23.98 9.31 -12.28
CA GLY A 21 25.12 9.28 -11.37
C GLY A 21 24.88 8.46 -10.10
N LYS A 22 23.62 8.11 -9.81
CA LYS A 22 23.20 7.38 -8.62
C LYS A 22 23.97 6.07 -8.42
N THR A 23 24.24 5.77 -7.15
CA THR A 23 24.88 4.52 -6.70
C THR A 23 23.87 3.38 -6.55
N LEU A 24 24.36 2.14 -6.40
CA LEU A 24 23.50 0.95 -6.20
C LEU A 24 22.63 1.02 -4.93
N ALA A 25 23.08 1.78 -3.96
CA ALA A 25 22.44 1.98 -2.67
C ALA A 25 22.66 3.44 -2.25
N GLY A 26 21.64 4.06 -1.66
CA GLY A 26 21.79 5.32 -0.97
C GLY A 26 22.65 5.19 0.30
N PRO A 27 22.98 6.32 0.95
CA PRO A 27 23.89 6.36 2.10
C PRO A 27 23.45 5.47 3.27
N ALA A 28 22.16 5.45 3.61
CA ALA A 28 21.63 4.66 4.71
C ALA A 28 21.71 3.16 4.38
N THR A 29 21.27 2.76 3.19
CA THR A 29 21.38 1.37 2.73
C THR A 29 22.84 0.92 2.68
N ALA A 30 23.74 1.73 2.12
CA ALA A 30 25.16 1.41 2.02
C ALA A 30 25.82 1.26 3.40
N ALA A 31 25.44 2.09 4.38
CA ALA A 31 25.88 1.92 5.76
C ALA A 31 25.38 0.60 6.37
N ARG A 32 24.12 0.20 6.11
CA ARG A 32 23.58 -1.08 6.59
C ARG A 32 24.25 -2.28 5.92
N TRP A 33 24.46 -2.24 4.61
CA TRP A 33 25.18 -3.29 3.87
C TRP A 33 26.59 -3.49 4.42
N ARG A 34 27.34 -2.40 4.64
CA ARG A 34 28.70 -2.48 5.24
C ARG A 34 28.66 -3.09 6.62
N ARG A 35 27.76 -2.62 7.49
CA ARG A 35 27.61 -3.16 8.86
C ARG A 35 27.26 -4.64 8.83
N THR A 36 26.28 -5.05 8.03
CA THR A 36 25.87 -6.46 7.92
C THR A 36 26.98 -7.34 7.34
N ALA A 37 27.71 -6.86 6.34
CA ALA A 37 28.87 -7.57 5.79
C ALA A 37 29.97 -7.74 6.84
N LEU A 38 30.25 -6.72 7.66
CA LEU A 38 31.23 -6.80 8.74
C LEU A 38 30.80 -7.77 9.84
N ILE A 39 29.52 -7.75 10.24
CA ILE A 39 28.97 -8.70 11.22
C ILE A 39 29.10 -10.13 10.69
N TYR A 40 28.72 -10.37 9.44
CA TYR A 40 28.82 -11.70 8.84
C TYR A 40 30.27 -12.14 8.65
N ALA A 41 31.19 -11.24 8.27
CA ALA A 41 32.61 -11.52 8.22
C ALA A 41 33.17 -11.89 9.60
N ALA A 42 32.76 -11.20 10.66
CA ALA A 42 33.14 -11.53 12.03
C ALA A 42 32.60 -12.91 12.45
N LEU A 43 31.34 -13.23 12.13
CA LEU A 43 30.77 -14.56 12.38
C LEU A 43 31.49 -15.65 11.60
N LEU A 44 31.84 -15.40 10.34
CA LEU A 44 32.60 -16.33 9.51
C LEU A 44 34.01 -16.57 10.10
N LEU A 45 34.71 -15.50 10.50
CA LEU A 45 36.04 -15.60 11.12
C LEU A 45 35.99 -16.31 12.47
N LEU A 46 35.05 -15.94 13.33
CA LEU A 46 34.84 -16.57 14.64
C LEU A 46 34.45 -18.04 14.48
N GLY A 47 33.48 -18.34 13.63
CA GLY A 47 33.05 -19.71 13.33
C GLY A 47 34.19 -20.55 12.77
N THR A 48 35.00 -20.00 11.87
CA THR A 48 36.21 -20.67 11.36
C THR A 48 37.25 -20.88 12.45
N ALA A 49 37.50 -19.89 13.32
CA ALA A 49 38.45 -20.05 14.42
C ALA A 49 38.00 -21.14 15.41
N LEU A 50 36.71 -21.17 15.76
CA LEU A 50 36.11 -22.22 16.59
C LEU A 50 36.18 -23.60 15.91
N ALA A 51 36.01 -23.65 14.58
CA ALA A 51 36.17 -24.86 13.77
C ALA A 51 37.52 -25.56 13.98
N TRP A 52 38.57 -24.78 14.27
CA TRP A 52 39.95 -25.25 14.43
C TRP A 52 40.38 -25.52 15.87
N LEU A 53 39.49 -25.35 16.86
CA LEU A 53 39.77 -25.75 18.23
C LEU A 53 39.87 -27.28 18.34
N ALA A 54 40.71 -27.77 19.27
CA ALA A 54 40.92 -29.20 19.50
C ALA A 54 39.73 -29.90 20.22
N GLN A 55 38.51 -29.38 20.05
CA GLN A 55 37.30 -29.90 20.66
C GLN A 55 36.19 -30.03 19.60
N PRO A 56 35.70 -31.26 19.36
CA PRO A 56 34.77 -31.51 18.25
C PRO A 56 33.43 -30.77 18.35
N ALA A 57 32.90 -30.58 19.55
CA ALA A 57 31.68 -29.80 19.78
C ALA A 57 31.84 -28.33 19.34
N TRP A 58 32.99 -27.71 19.67
CA TRP A 58 33.29 -26.35 19.20
C TRP A 58 33.53 -26.30 17.70
N ALA A 59 34.07 -27.36 17.12
CA ALA A 59 34.26 -27.42 15.69
C ALA A 59 32.93 -27.45 14.92
N ALA A 60 31.99 -28.28 15.38
CA ALA A 60 30.64 -28.38 14.83
C ALA A 60 29.87 -27.07 15.01
N PHE A 61 29.91 -26.51 16.23
CA PHE A 61 29.28 -25.23 16.54
C PHE A 61 29.85 -24.12 15.66
N GLY A 62 31.17 -24.03 15.54
CA GLY A 62 31.88 -23.04 14.73
C GLY A 62 31.46 -23.08 13.27
N LEU A 63 31.39 -24.26 12.66
CA LEU A 63 30.88 -24.41 11.30
C LEU A 63 29.39 -24.05 11.19
N GLY A 64 28.58 -24.38 12.20
CA GLY A 64 27.18 -23.95 12.30
C GLY A 64 26.98 -22.44 12.40
N LEU A 65 27.96 -21.68 12.91
CA LEU A 65 27.91 -20.21 12.90
C LEU A 65 28.16 -19.62 11.51
N THR A 66 28.92 -20.30 10.65
CA THR A 66 29.27 -19.78 9.31
C THR A 66 28.06 -19.80 8.36
N ILE A 67 27.22 -20.83 8.44
CA ILE A 67 26.01 -21.01 7.62
C ILE A 67 25.01 -21.90 8.38
N PRO A 68 23.69 -21.70 8.27
CA PRO A 68 22.71 -22.56 8.91
C PRO A 68 22.92 -24.03 8.56
N GLY A 69 23.04 -24.89 9.58
CA GLY A 69 23.29 -26.32 9.42
C GLY A 69 24.72 -26.71 9.06
N GLY A 70 25.65 -25.75 8.91
CA GLY A 70 27.03 -26.03 8.50
C GLY A 70 27.77 -27.02 9.41
N GLY A 71 27.40 -27.06 10.69
CA GLY A 71 27.94 -28.02 11.67
C GLY A 71 27.66 -29.48 11.33
N PHE A 72 26.56 -29.81 10.65
CA PHE A 72 26.26 -31.18 10.25
C PHE A 72 27.27 -31.73 9.24
N LEU A 73 27.85 -30.87 8.41
CA LEU A 73 28.83 -31.27 7.39
C LEU A 73 30.13 -31.80 7.99
N LEU A 74 30.43 -31.45 9.24
CA LEU A 74 31.57 -32.00 9.98
C LEU A 74 31.41 -33.48 10.27
N HIS A 75 30.15 -33.93 10.44
CA HIS A 75 29.78 -35.32 10.72
C HIS A 75 29.55 -36.14 9.46
N ALA A 76 29.62 -35.52 8.28
CA ALA A 76 29.42 -36.15 6.99
C ALA A 76 30.66 -36.97 6.56
N ALA A 77 31.00 -38.00 7.34
CA ALA A 77 32.08 -38.93 7.05
C ALA A 77 31.59 -40.35 6.78
N SER A 78 32.50 -41.21 6.33
CA SER A 78 32.28 -42.64 6.10
C SER A 78 31.70 -43.32 7.35
N PRO A 79 30.70 -44.22 7.22
CA PRO A 79 30.16 -44.80 5.99
C PRO A 79 29.20 -43.86 5.22
N LEU A 80 28.91 -44.20 3.95
CA LEU A 80 28.02 -43.44 3.06
C LEU A 80 26.67 -43.08 3.69
N THR A 81 26.11 -43.98 4.52
CA THR A 81 24.86 -43.77 5.23
C THR A 81 24.92 -42.58 6.20
N SER A 82 26.03 -42.43 6.94
CA SER A 82 26.27 -41.28 7.81
C SER A 82 26.44 -39.99 6.98
N THR A 83 27.22 -40.07 5.90
CA THR A 83 27.40 -38.92 4.99
C THR A 83 26.06 -38.44 4.42
N ALA A 84 25.24 -39.35 3.91
CA ALA A 84 23.93 -39.04 3.34
C ALA A 84 22.98 -38.41 4.37
N LEU A 85 22.93 -38.94 5.59
CA LEU A 85 22.11 -38.41 6.67
C LEU A 85 22.49 -36.96 7.02
N HIS A 86 23.77 -36.68 7.23
CA HIS A 86 24.21 -35.35 7.65
C HIS A 86 24.11 -34.30 6.53
N VAL A 87 24.32 -34.71 5.27
CA VAL A 87 24.02 -33.85 4.12
C VAL A 87 22.51 -33.57 4.04
N ALA A 88 21.65 -34.56 4.32
CA ALA A 88 20.20 -34.34 4.39
C ALA A 88 19.81 -33.40 5.55
N LEU A 89 20.45 -33.50 6.72
CA LEU A 89 20.24 -32.57 7.84
C LEU A 89 20.68 -31.14 7.50
N PHE A 90 21.81 -30.98 6.82
CA PHE A 90 22.26 -29.69 6.30
C PHE A 90 21.24 -29.11 5.29
N ALA A 91 20.85 -29.88 4.28
CA ALA A 91 19.87 -29.45 3.28
C ALA A 91 18.49 -29.14 3.89
N GLY A 92 18.04 -29.97 4.83
CA GLY A 92 16.81 -29.76 5.59
C GLY A 92 16.85 -28.49 6.44
N THR A 93 18.00 -28.18 7.05
CA THR A 93 18.22 -26.94 7.80
C THR A 93 18.17 -25.72 6.89
N LEU A 94 18.80 -25.78 5.71
CA LEU A 94 18.70 -24.70 4.72
C LEU A 94 17.25 -24.47 4.28
N LEU A 95 16.47 -25.54 4.06
CA LEU A 95 15.06 -25.43 3.74
C LEU A 95 14.25 -24.80 4.88
N LEU A 96 14.46 -25.25 6.12
CA LEU A 96 13.85 -24.65 7.31
C LEU A 96 14.24 -23.18 7.48
N PHE A 97 15.48 -22.83 7.16
CA PHE A 97 15.95 -21.46 7.21
C PHE A 97 15.27 -20.60 6.15
N VAL A 98 15.05 -21.11 4.94
CA VAL A 98 14.26 -20.41 3.90
C VAL A 98 12.81 -20.20 4.37
N ILE A 99 12.18 -21.19 5.00
CA ILE A 99 10.85 -21.07 5.59
C ILE A 99 10.86 -20.00 6.71
N ALA A 100 11.89 -20.00 7.55
CA ALA A 100 12.03 -19.01 8.61
C ALA A 100 12.25 -17.58 8.08
N LEU A 101 13.00 -17.41 6.99
CA LEU A 101 13.11 -16.14 6.28
C LEU A 101 11.75 -15.69 5.72
N PHE A 102 10.97 -16.60 5.16
CA PHE A 102 9.62 -16.30 4.70
C PHE A 102 8.73 -15.82 5.86
N LEU A 103 8.76 -16.48 7.03
CA LEU A 103 8.03 -16.03 8.22
C LEU A 103 8.51 -14.66 8.71
N TRP A 104 9.82 -14.41 8.67
CA TRP A 104 10.36 -13.08 9.03
C TRP A 104 9.85 -12.00 8.08
N ILE A 105 9.87 -12.24 6.77
CA ILE A 105 9.33 -11.30 5.77
C ILE A 105 7.83 -11.14 5.91
N ALA A 106 7.11 -12.21 6.28
CA ALA A 106 5.65 -12.22 6.27
C ALA A 106 4.99 -11.71 7.52
N THR A 107 5.64 -11.79 8.67
CA THR A 107 5.02 -11.35 9.92
C THR A 107 5.97 -10.54 10.80
N GLY A 108 7.17 -10.22 10.32
CA GLY A 108 8.21 -9.59 11.15
C GLY A 108 8.87 -10.55 12.17
N ASN A 109 8.66 -11.86 12.06
CA ASN A 109 9.20 -12.87 12.98
C ASN A 109 10.71 -13.12 12.81
N ILE A 110 11.53 -12.19 13.29
CA ILE A 110 12.99 -12.32 13.28
C ILE A 110 13.49 -13.44 14.21
N ALA A 111 12.72 -13.84 15.22
CA ALA A 111 13.09 -14.95 16.08
C ALA A 111 13.24 -16.27 15.30
N ALA A 112 12.39 -16.53 14.31
CA ALA A 112 12.42 -17.75 13.51
C ALA A 112 13.78 -18.02 12.83
N PRO A 113 14.35 -17.13 11.99
CA PRO A 113 15.63 -17.39 11.35
C PRO A 113 16.79 -17.50 12.35
N LEU A 114 16.76 -16.74 13.45
CA LEU A 114 17.77 -16.85 14.50
C LEU A 114 17.74 -18.21 15.20
N LEU A 115 16.53 -18.70 15.53
CA LEU A 115 16.35 -20.00 16.17
C LEU A 115 16.74 -21.17 15.26
N VAL A 116 16.39 -21.13 13.97
CA VAL A 116 16.82 -22.18 13.03
C VAL A 116 18.33 -22.19 12.88
N TRP A 117 18.95 -21.01 12.71
CA TRP A 117 20.39 -20.92 12.54
C TRP A 117 21.14 -21.40 13.79
N LEU A 118 20.92 -20.75 14.94
CA LEU A 118 21.65 -21.08 16.17
C LEU A 118 21.25 -22.45 16.72
N GLY A 119 19.98 -22.82 16.64
CA GLY A 119 19.50 -24.13 17.06
C GLY A 119 20.17 -25.26 16.27
N SER A 120 20.32 -25.12 14.95
CA SER A 120 21.03 -26.11 14.15
C SER A 120 22.52 -26.23 14.52
N ALA A 121 23.17 -25.11 14.84
CA ALA A 121 24.57 -25.10 15.29
C ALA A 121 24.74 -25.82 16.64
N VAL A 122 23.83 -25.59 17.59
CA VAL A 122 23.82 -26.28 18.89
C VAL A 122 23.55 -27.77 18.73
N VAL A 123 22.54 -28.15 17.95
CA VAL A 123 22.20 -29.57 17.71
C VAL A 123 23.39 -30.32 17.10
N ALA A 124 24.04 -29.74 16.10
CA ALA A 124 25.23 -30.33 15.50
C ALA A 124 26.39 -30.47 16.51
N ALA A 125 26.54 -29.53 17.45
CA ALA A 125 27.57 -29.58 18.48
C ALA A 125 27.33 -30.64 19.57
N THR A 126 26.08 -31.04 19.79
CA THR A 126 25.71 -32.06 20.77
C THR A 126 25.79 -33.51 20.26
N MET A 127 26.04 -33.73 18.96
CA MET A 127 26.21 -35.07 18.39
C MET A 127 27.51 -35.70 18.86
N ASP A 128 27.46 -36.96 19.32
CA ASP A 128 28.55 -37.68 19.98
C ASP A 128 29.24 -38.75 19.10
N HIS A 129 28.69 -39.05 17.92
CA HIS A 129 29.26 -39.99 16.95
C HIS A 129 30.26 -39.30 16.00
N TRP A 130 31.50 -39.13 16.45
CA TRP A 130 32.54 -38.43 15.70
C TRP A 130 33.15 -39.25 14.56
N THR A 131 33.61 -38.54 13.53
CA THR A 131 34.32 -39.10 12.39
C THR A 131 35.61 -39.77 12.86
N GLY A 132 35.98 -40.93 12.28
CA GLY A 132 37.23 -41.65 12.61
C GLY A 132 38.52 -40.93 12.21
N VAL A 133 38.48 -39.60 12.03
CA VAL A 133 39.61 -38.73 11.70
C VAL A 133 40.14 -38.12 13.01
N PRO A 134 41.43 -38.30 13.35
CA PRO A 134 42.01 -37.71 14.55
C PRO A 134 41.85 -36.18 14.55
N TYR A 135 41.13 -35.65 15.54
CA TYR A 135 40.99 -34.21 15.73
C TYR A 135 42.35 -33.60 16.05
N SER A 136 42.86 -32.85 15.10
CA SER A 136 44.11 -32.12 15.19
C SER A 136 43.83 -30.63 15.06
N SER A 137 44.56 -29.84 15.85
CA SER A 137 44.50 -28.38 15.74
C SER A 137 45.09 -27.92 14.41
N LEU A 138 44.79 -26.68 14.00
CA LEU A 138 45.42 -26.09 12.82
C LEU A 138 46.95 -26.10 12.93
N ALA A 139 47.50 -25.89 14.14
CA ALA A 139 48.94 -25.92 14.39
C ALA A 139 49.53 -27.32 14.15
N ASP A 140 48.85 -28.38 14.57
CA ASP A 140 49.29 -29.77 14.37
C ASP A 140 49.26 -30.16 12.88
N ILE A 141 48.23 -29.72 12.14
CA ILE A 141 48.09 -30.00 10.71
C ILE A 141 49.12 -29.24 9.88
N CYS A 142 49.35 -27.97 10.21
CA CYS A 142 50.39 -27.16 9.56
C CYS A 142 51.79 -27.71 9.88
N GLY A 143 52.08 -28.05 11.15
CA GLY A 143 53.36 -28.61 11.57
C GLY A 143 53.67 -30.00 10.99
N SER A 144 52.63 -30.76 10.61
CA SER A 144 52.78 -32.09 9.98
C SER A 144 52.76 -32.06 8.44
N GLY A 145 52.58 -30.90 7.81
CA GLY A 145 52.50 -30.76 6.34
C GLY A 145 51.25 -31.40 5.72
N ARG A 146 50.27 -31.83 6.53
CA ARG A 146 49.08 -32.58 6.07
C ARG A 146 47.98 -31.71 5.51
N LEU A 147 48.12 -30.38 5.54
CA LEU A 147 47.09 -29.43 5.10
C LEU A 147 46.62 -29.70 3.66
N ALA A 148 47.54 -30.02 2.75
CA ALA A 148 47.23 -30.31 1.35
C ALA A 148 46.37 -31.59 1.17
N THR A 149 46.38 -32.50 2.14
CA THR A 149 45.59 -33.75 2.12
C THR A 149 44.21 -33.62 2.75
N GLN A 150 43.89 -32.46 3.36
CA GLN A 150 42.62 -32.21 4.07
C GLN A 150 41.55 -31.57 3.17
N GLY A 151 41.64 -31.68 1.84
CA GLY A 151 40.69 -31.04 0.91
C GLY A 151 39.22 -31.43 1.09
N GLN A 152 38.94 -32.55 1.79
CA GLN A 152 37.60 -33.01 2.12
C GLN A 152 37.09 -32.51 3.48
N ASP A 153 37.95 -31.86 4.28
CA ASP A 153 37.60 -31.36 5.60
C ASP A 153 36.72 -30.11 5.52
N ALA A 154 35.51 -30.20 6.07
CA ALA A 154 34.54 -29.10 6.12
C ALA A 154 35.10 -27.84 6.78
N ARG A 155 36.08 -27.97 7.68
CA ARG A 155 36.77 -26.85 8.33
C ARG A 155 37.56 -25.97 7.35
N LEU A 156 37.96 -26.52 6.20
CA LEU A 156 38.68 -25.80 5.15
C LEU A 156 37.75 -25.35 4.02
N TRP A 157 37.01 -26.28 3.41
CA TRP A 157 36.32 -25.97 2.17
C TRP A 157 35.07 -25.12 2.38
N LEU A 158 34.38 -25.21 3.52
CA LEU A 158 33.12 -24.50 3.74
C LEU A 158 33.31 -22.97 3.88
N PRO A 159 34.22 -22.46 4.76
CA PRO A 159 34.50 -21.03 4.81
C PRO A 159 35.04 -20.47 3.49
N LEU A 160 35.90 -21.24 2.80
CA LEU A 160 36.44 -20.86 1.49
C LEU A 160 35.32 -20.75 0.44
N ALA A 161 34.39 -21.71 0.40
CA ALA A 161 33.25 -21.68 -0.52
C ALA A 161 32.37 -20.45 -0.28
N ILE A 162 32.08 -20.11 0.99
CA ILE A 162 31.30 -18.90 1.36
C ILE A 162 32.02 -17.63 0.87
N ALA A 163 33.34 -17.54 1.07
CA ALA A 163 34.13 -16.39 0.61
C ALA A 163 34.12 -16.27 -0.92
N VAL A 164 34.33 -17.38 -1.64
CA VAL A 164 34.32 -17.42 -3.11
C VAL A 164 32.95 -17.05 -3.67
N VAL A 165 31.86 -17.61 -3.11
CA VAL A 165 30.49 -17.26 -3.52
C VAL A 165 30.21 -15.76 -3.29
N SER A 166 30.62 -15.22 -2.15
CA SER A 166 30.46 -13.79 -1.83
C SER A 166 31.19 -12.87 -2.83
N LEU A 167 32.41 -13.26 -3.24
CA LEU A 167 33.18 -12.55 -4.26
C LEU A 167 32.50 -12.63 -5.64
N ILE A 168 32.03 -13.81 -6.04
CA ILE A 168 31.31 -14.01 -7.32
C ILE A 168 30.04 -13.17 -7.36
N VAL A 169 29.25 -13.18 -6.29
CA VAL A 169 28.01 -12.40 -6.18
C VAL A 169 28.32 -10.90 -6.29
N THR A 170 29.30 -10.40 -5.53
CA THR A 170 29.71 -9.00 -5.56
C THR A 170 30.20 -8.58 -6.96
N TRP A 171 31.00 -9.42 -7.60
CA TRP A 171 31.50 -9.18 -8.96
C TRP A 171 30.35 -9.16 -9.98
N ARG A 172 29.40 -10.10 -9.91
CA ARG A 172 28.24 -10.13 -10.80
C ARG A 172 27.38 -8.87 -10.66
N PHE A 173 27.14 -8.40 -9.44
CA PHE A 173 26.42 -7.15 -9.22
C PHE A 173 27.16 -5.94 -9.81
N ARG A 174 28.48 -5.83 -9.58
CA ARG A 174 29.29 -4.75 -10.15
C ARG A 174 29.31 -4.77 -11.68
N ARG A 175 29.34 -5.95 -12.30
CA ARG A 175 29.30 -6.08 -13.77
C ARG A 175 27.96 -5.63 -14.39
N ARG A 176 26.86 -5.64 -13.65
CA ARG A 176 25.55 -5.18 -14.14
C ARG A 176 25.38 -3.67 -14.08
N LEU A 177 26.18 -2.97 -13.29
CA LEU A 177 26.04 -1.52 -13.07
C LEU A 177 26.10 -0.68 -14.36
N PRO A 178 27.05 -0.91 -15.30
CA PRO A 178 27.07 -0.16 -16.55
C PRO A 178 25.79 -0.35 -17.38
N ALA A 179 25.27 -1.57 -17.44
CA ALA A 179 24.03 -1.88 -18.16
C ALA A 179 22.81 -1.19 -17.52
N MET A 180 22.72 -1.17 -16.19
CA MET A 180 21.65 -0.45 -15.48
C MET A 180 21.71 1.07 -15.71
N ARG A 181 22.92 1.65 -15.81
CA ARG A 181 23.11 3.07 -16.14
C ARG A 181 22.72 3.38 -17.58
N ALA A 182 23.11 2.53 -18.54
CA ALA A 182 22.69 2.66 -19.92
C ALA A 182 21.15 2.59 -20.05
N GLU A 183 20.53 1.71 -19.28
CA GLU A 183 19.07 1.60 -19.22
C GLU A 183 18.42 2.85 -18.61
N ALA A 184 19.00 3.45 -17.57
CA ALA A 184 18.53 4.72 -17.03
C ALA A 184 18.59 5.86 -18.07
N VAL A 185 19.64 5.90 -18.89
CA VAL A 185 19.76 6.88 -20.00
C VAL A 185 18.66 6.64 -21.06
N ARG A 186 18.43 5.37 -21.45
CA ARG A 186 17.32 5.02 -22.36
C ARG A 186 15.98 5.46 -21.80
N ILE A 187 15.75 5.24 -20.51
CA ILE A 187 14.51 5.65 -19.83
C ILE A 187 14.37 7.17 -19.83
N ASN A 188 15.43 7.90 -19.50
CA ASN A 188 15.43 9.37 -19.52
C ASN A 188 15.12 9.95 -20.90
N ALA A 189 15.45 9.25 -21.99
CA ALA A 189 15.14 9.71 -23.35
C ALA A 189 13.63 9.87 -23.57
N PHE A 190 12.79 8.92 -23.13
CA PHE A 190 11.34 9.06 -23.25
C PHE A 190 10.72 9.87 -22.09
N LEU A 191 11.36 9.89 -20.90
CA LEU A 191 10.89 10.72 -19.79
C LEU A 191 11.04 12.23 -20.07
N ALA A 192 11.96 12.63 -20.95
CA ALA A 192 12.14 14.04 -21.33
C ALA A 192 10.84 14.66 -21.90
N ASP A 193 10.02 13.85 -22.58
CA ASP A 193 8.75 14.27 -23.17
C ASP A 193 7.54 13.99 -22.25
N ALA A 194 7.72 13.16 -21.23
CA ALA A 194 6.65 12.83 -20.28
C ALA A 194 6.28 14.05 -19.41
N ARG A 195 5.00 14.14 -19.05
CA ARG A 195 4.45 15.24 -18.26
C ARG A 195 3.52 14.72 -17.17
N THR A 196 3.32 15.54 -16.13
CA THR A 196 2.32 15.29 -15.09
C THR A 196 0.88 15.43 -15.65
N PRO A 197 -0.08 14.67 -15.10
CA PRO A 197 -1.49 14.81 -15.45
C PRO A 197 -2.07 16.17 -15.02
N VAL A 198 -3.15 16.56 -15.72
CA VAL A 198 -3.90 17.79 -15.45
C VAL A 198 -5.37 17.48 -15.22
N THR A 199 -6.01 18.32 -14.42
CA THR A 199 -7.44 18.28 -14.19
C THR A 199 -8.13 18.89 -15.39
N ARG A 200 -8.89 18.07 -16.12
CA ARG A 200 -9.68 18.50 -17.28
C ARG A 200 -11.10 18.85 -16.86
N ASP A 201 -11.82 19.55 -17.73
CA ASP A 201 -13.25 19.86 -17.59
C ASP A 201 -13.64 20.62 -16.31
N VAL A 202 -12.83 21.61 -15.92
CA VAL A 202 -13.20 22.55 -14.85
C VAL A 202 -14.14 23.61 -15.40
N ASP A 203 -15.24 23.87 -14.69
CA ASP A 203 -16.12 24.97 -15.03
C ASP A 203 -15.43 26.31 -14.73
N ALA A 204 -15.29 27.16 -15.74
CA ALA A 204 -14.55 28.42 -15.62
C ALA A 204 -15.25 29.46 -14.72
N VAL A 205 -16.56 29.32 -14.48
CA VAL A 205 -17.35 30.25 -13.67
C VAL A 205 -17.33 29.82 -12.21
N THR A 206 -17.69 28.56 -11.94
CA THR A 206 -17.79 28.06 -10.55
C THR A 206 -16.44 27.59 -10.00
N GLY A 207 -15.49 27.31 -10.90
CA GLY A 207 -14.20 26.75 -10.56
C GLY A 207 -14.27 25.32 -10.01
N VAL A 208 -15.37 24.61 -10.27
CA VAL A 208 -15.59 23.21 -9.86
C VAL A 208 -15.36 22.28 -11.04
N ALA A 209 -14.69 21.14 -10.81
CA ALA A 209 -14.57 20.09 -11.82
C ALA A 209 -15.96 19.54 -12.19
N ARG A 210 -16.28 19.44 -13.49
CA ARG A 210 -17.61 18.97 -13.93
C ARG A 210 -17.85 17.54 -13.46
N VAL A 211 -18.94 17.37 -12.71
CA VAL A 211 -19.47 16.05 -12.34
C VAL A 211 -20.20 15.46 -13.54
N ARG A 212 -19.77 14.27 -13.98
CA ARG A 212 -20.56 13.43 -14.89
C ARG A 212 -21.26 12.33 -14.09
N PRO A 213 -22.55 12.08 -14.32
CA PRO A 213 -23.27 11.03 -13.59
C PRO A 213 -22.64 9.66 -13.83
N VAL A 214 -22.58 8.86 -12.78
CA VAL A 214 -22.18 7.45 -12.84
C VAL A 214 -23.29 6.65 -13.52
N ASP A 215 -22.93 5.75 -14.42
CA ASP A 215 -23.92 4.88 -15.05
C ASP A 215 -24.49 3.83 -14.08
N VAL A 216 -25.65 3.26 -14.43
CA VAL A 216 -26.36 2.30 -13.57
C VAL A 216 -25.52 1.06 -13.28
N ARG A 217 -24.72 0.57 -14.25
CA ARG A 217 -23.90 -0.63 -14.10
C ARG A 217 -22.78 -0.41 -13.08
N ASP A 218 -22.25 0.79 -13.03
CA ASP A 218 -21.19 1.19 -12.11
C ASP A 218 -21.72 1.62 -10.74
N LEU A 219 -22.99 2.08 -10.67
CA LEU A 219 -23.72 2.17 -9.41
C LEU A 219 -23.96 0.81 -8.77
N GLN A 220 -24.26 -0.24 -9.54
CA GLN A 220 -24.34 -1.61 -9.01
C GLN A 220 -23.00 -2.09 -8.43
N GLN A 221 -21.87 -1.65 -9.01
CA GLN A 221 -20.54 -1.92 -8.46
C GLN A 221 -20.28 -1.06 -7.21
N TRP A 222 -20.72 0.19 -7.17
CA TRP A 222 -20.63 1.06 -5.99
C TRP A 222 -21.35 0.45 -4.78
N ARG A 223 -22.51 -0.15 -5.01
CA ARG A 223 -23.27 -0.87 -3.97
C ARG A 223 -22.47 -1.99 -3.31
N PHE A 224 -21.55 -2.65 -4.03
CA PHE A 224 -20.69 -3.69 -3.43
C PHE A 224 -19.86 -3.13 -2.25
N LEU A 225 -19.39 -1.89 -2.38
CA LEU A 225 -18.63 -1.18 -1.36
C LEU A 225 -19.56 -0.68 -0.25
N LEU A 226 -20.70 -0.07 -0.62
CA LEU A 226 -21.68 0.48 0.33
C LEU A 226 -22.30 -0.61 1.21
N ASP A 227 -22.67 -1.76 0.65
CA ASP A 227 -23.21 -2.90 1.41
C ASP A 227 -22.25 -3.43 2.47
N ARG A 228 -20.94 -3.19 2.32
CA ARG A 228 -19.91 -3.52 3.32
C ARG A 228 -19.70 -2.40 4.33
N ALA A 229 -19.74 -1.16 3.86
CA ALA A 229 -19.52 0.01 4.68
C ALA A 229 -20.70 0.34 5.60
N LEU A 230 -21.94 0.15 5.13
CA LEU A 230 -23.17 0.51 5.85
C LEU A 230 -23.63 -0.54 6.87
N GLN A 231 -22.96 -1.69 6.96
CA GLN A 231 -23.25 -2.69 7.98
C GLN A 231 -23.00 -2.12 9.38
N PRO A 232 -23.69 -2.63 10.42
CA PRO A 232 -23.34 -2.33 11.81
C PRO A 232 -21.83 -2.46 12.04
N VAL A 233 -21.25 -1.58 12.85
CA VAL A 233 -19.79 -1.48 13.01
C VAL A 233 -19.15 -2.83 13.36
N GLY A 234 -19.77 -3.63 14.23
CA GLY A 234 -19.27 -4.95 14.62
C GLY A 234 -19.37 -6.06 13.57
N GLU A 235 -20.06 -5.83 12.44
CA GLU A 235 -20.26 -6.84 11.39
C GLU A 235 -19.27 -6.71 10.23
N PHE A 236 -18.85 -7.86 9.68
CA PHE A 236 -17.85 -7.94 8.60
C PHE A 236 -18.33 -8.91 7.53
N ASN A 237 -19.60 -8.84 7.16
CA ASN A 237 -20.20 -9.70 6.14
C ASN A 237 -19.65 -9.31 4.77
N GLY A 238 -19.25 -10.30 3.97
CA GLY A 238 -18.69 -10.07 2.63
C GLY A 238 -17.23 -9.58 2.58
N PHE A 239 -16.58 -9.29 3.72
CA PHE A 239 -15.13 -9.09 3.77
C PHE A 239 -14.39 -10.42 3.63
N ASP A 240 -13.23 -10.41 2.99
CA ASP A 240 -12.35 -11.58 2.92
C ASP A 240 -11.80 -11.91 4.32
N ARG A 241 -11.73 -13.20 4.67
CA ARG A 241 -11.32 -13.68 6.00
C ARG A 241 -10.23 -14.74 5.84
N ILE A 242 -8.96 -14.30 5.78
CA ILE A 242 -7.82 -15.20 5.58
C ILE A 242 -6.83 -15.08 6.73
N ASP A 243 -6.25 -13.90 6.91
CA ASP A 243 -5.28 -13.60 7.97
C ASP A 243 -5.34 -12.12 8.35
N GLU A 244 -4.64 -11.72 9.41
CA GLU A 244 -4.52 -10.31 9.84
C GLU A 244 -3.09 -9.78 9.80
N PHE A 245 -2.14 -10.48 9.17
CA PHE A 245 -0.74 -10.06 9.07
C PHE A 245 -0.47 -9.36 7.74
N ARG A 246 -1.03 -9.87 6.65
CA ARG A 246 -0.67 -9.57 5.27
C ARG A 246 -1.79 -8.82 4.54
N GLU A 247 -1.63 -8.66 3.23
CA GLU A 247 -2.41 -7.78 2.36
C GLU A 247 -3.92 -8.09 2.34
N ALA A 248 -4.34 -9.32 2.69
CA ALA A 248 -5.75 -9.71 2.83
C ALA A 248 -6.39 -9.27 4.17
N ALA A 249 -5.62 -8.68 5.09
CA ALA A 249 -6.12 -8.26 6.40
C ALA A 249 -7.26 -7.25 6.29
N LYS A 250 -8.17 -7.28 7.28
CA LYS A 250 -9.37 -6.43 7.28
C LYS A 250 -9.04 -4.95 7.21
N ARG A 251 -7.95 -4.53 7.88
CA ARG A 251 -7.48 -3.14 7.89
C ARG A 251 -7.27 -2.58 6.48
N TYR A 252 -6.69 -3.38 5.58
CA TYR A 252 -6.44 -2.95 4.20
C TYR A 252 -7.72 -2.93 3.38
N GLN A 253 -8.61 -3.91 3.57
CA GLN A 253 -9.91 -3.94 2.91
C GLN A 253 -10.76 -2.71 3.30
N ILE A 254 -10.83 -2.39 4.60
CA ILE A 254 -11.57 -1.23 5.13
C ILE A 254 -10.99 0.07 4.57
N CYS A 255 -9.68 0.27 4.70
CA CYS A 255 -9.03 1.48 4.22
C CYS A 255 -9.18 1.64 2.71
N ASN A 256 -9.01 0.56 1.93
CA ASN A 256 -9.22 0.59 0.49
C ASN A 256 -10.65 1.00 0.14
N ILE A 257 -11.67 0.40 0.76
CA ILE A 257 -13.07 0.79 0.51
C ILE A 257 -13.24 2.29 0.82
N SER A 258 -12.75 2.76 1.96
CA SER A 258 -12.87 4.17 2.36
C SER A 258 -12.17 5.12 1.38
N TYR A 259 -10.95 4.81 0.95
CA TYR A 259 -10.23 5.63 -0.04
C TYR A 259 -11.02 5.74 -1.35
N MET A 260 -11.50 4.61 -1.87
CA MET A 260 -12.24 4.59 -3.14
C MET A 260 -13.59 5.32 -3.00
N LEU A 261 -14.29 5.17 -1.87
CA LEU A 261 -15.52 5.92 -1.58
C LEU A 261 -15.26 7.43 -1.38
N SER A 262 -14.10 7.82 -0.84
CA SER A 262 -13.70 9.21 -0.67
C SER A 262 -13.38 9.87 -2.01
N MET A 263 -12.70 9.15 -2.90
CA MET A 263 -12.45 9.63 -4.27
C MET A 263 -13.73 9.65 -5.11
N HIS A 264 -14.65 8.69 -4.90
CA HIS A 264 -16.00 8.73 -5.49
C HIS A 264 -16.75 9.99 -5.04
N ALA A 265 -16.78 10.25 -3.72
CA ALA A 265 -17.42 11.44 -3.15
C ALA A 265 -16.90 12.70 -3.84
N TYR A 266 -15.58 12.82 -3.93
CA TYR A 266 -14.95 13.97 -4.53
C TYR A 266 -15.27 14.14 -6.03
N ALA A 267 -15.17 13.06 -6.82
CA ALA A 267 -15.29 13.14 -8.28
C ALA A 267 -16.73 13.15 -8.79
N ARG A 268 -17.67 12.54 -8.06
CA ARG A 268 -19.03 12.27 -8.56
C ARG A 268 -20.11 12.88 -7.68
N THR A 269 -19.92 12.89 -6.37
CA THR A 269 -20.97 13.28 -5.43
C THR A 269 -20.51 14.30 -4.39
N PRO A 270 -19.79 15.38 -4.76
CA PRO A 270 -19.23 16.34 -3.81
C PRO A 270 -20.28 17.04 -2.94
N SER A 271 -21.55 17.07 -3.37
CA SER A 271 -22.68 17.64 -2.62
C SER A 271 -23.67 16.59 -2.11
N PHE A 272 -23.20 15.36 -1.82
CA PHE A 272 -23.98 14.30 -1.19
C PHE A 272 -23.34 13.82 0.11
N HIS A 273 -24.11 13.86 1.20
CA HIS A 273 -23.69 13.33 2.50
C HIS A 273 -24.37 11.98 2.74
N GLY A 274 -25.60 11.98 3.27
CA GLY A 274 -26.47 10.80 3.42
C GLY A 274 -25.76 9.52 3.82
N TYR A 275 -26.11 8.43 3.15
CA TYR A 275 -25.51 7.12 3.40
C TYR A 275 -24.01 7.07 3.05
N GLN A 276 -23.48 7.98 2.21
CA GLN A 276 -22.06 7.96 1.88
C GLN A 276 -21.19 8.49 3.02
N LEU A 277 -21.65 9.52 3.73
CA LEU A 277 -21.05 9.99 4.98
C LEU A 277 -21.12 8.89 6.05
N GLN A 278 -22.29 8.29 6.25
CA GLN A 278 -22.47 7.18 7.20
C GLN A 278 -21.54 5.99 6.90
N ALA A 279 -21.37 5.63 5.62
CA ALA A 279 -20.48 4.58 5.19
C ALA A 279 -19.02 4.86 5.60
N GLN A 280 -18.55 6.10 5.43
CA GLN A 280 -17.20 6.51 5.83
C GLN A 280 -17.01 6.47 7.34
N GLU A 281 -17.99 6.95 8.09
CA GLU A 281 -17.98 6.89 9.57
C GLU A 281 -17.92 5.44 10.07
N ASN A 282 -18.75 4.55 9.52
CA ASN A 282 -18.76 3.15 9.88
C ASN A 282 -17.42 2.47 9.58
N LEU A 283 -16.79 2.76 8.44
CA LEU A 283 -15.46 2.23 8.10
C LEU A 283 -14.39 2.74 9.07
N ALA A 284 -14.44 4.02 9.46
CA ALA A 284 -13.56 4.57 10.48
C ALA A 284 -13.72 3.89 11.83
N LEU A 285 -14.96 3.69 12.28
CA LEU A 285 -15.25 2.96 13.51
C LEU A 285 -14.85 1.47 13.41
N LYS A 286 -14.96 0.84 12.25
CA LYS A 286 -14.50 -0.55 12.03
C LYS A 286 -12.99 -0.70 12.22
N MET A 287 -12.19 0.31 11.92
CA MET A 287 -10.73 0.28 12.14
C MET A 287 -10.36 0.23 13.63
N ILE A 288 -11.24 0.70 14.50
CA ILE A 288 -11.06 0.70 15.97
C ILE A 288 -11.22 -0.71 16.56
N ASP A 289 -12.02 -1.57 15.89
CA ASP A 289 -12.28 -2.94 16.33
C ASP A 289 -10.98 -3.74 16.51
N HIS A 290 -10.87 -4.45 17.64
CA HIS A 290 -9.67 -5.23 17.99
C HIS A 290 -9.22 -6.19 16.88
N ARG A 291 -10.15 -6.74 16.08
CA ARG A 291 -9.79 -7.61 14.95
C ARG A 291 -8.84 -6.94 13.96
N CYS A 292 -8.92 -5.62 13.78
CA CYS A 292 -8.13 -4.85 12.82
C CYS A 292 -6.70 -4.55 13.27
N TRP A 293 -6.38 -4.70 14.57
CA TRP A 293 -5.05 -4.39 15.12
C TRP A 293 -4.49 -5.48 16.06
N SER A 294 -5.26 -6.52 16.35
CA SER A 294 -4.89 -7.65 17.23
C SER A 294 -3.58 -8.35 16.87
N TYR A 295 -3.23 -8.39 15.59
CA TYR A 295 -1.99 -9.00 15.08
C TYR A 295 -0.74 -8.35 15.68
N TRP A 296 -0.82 -7.04 16.00
CA TRP A 296 0.34 -6.23 16.37
C TRP A 296 1.02 -6.75 17.63
N ARG A 297 0.27 -7.27 18.60
CA ARG A 297 0.85 -7.87 19.81
C ARG A 297 1.85 -8.96 19.47
N LEU A 298 1.50 -9.84 18.53
CA LEU A 298 2.37 -10.94 18.14
C LEU A 298 3.59 -10.42 17.36
N GLU A 299 3.37 -9.49 16.43
CA GLU A 299 4.47 -8.87 15.69
C GLU A 299 5.47 -8.15 16.60
N ASN A 300 4.97 -7.41 17.59
CA ASN A 300 5.80 -6.71 18.56
C ASN A 300 6.59 -7.68 19.43
N ILE A 301 6.02 -8.83 19.82
CA ILE A 301 6.69 -9.85 20.63
C ILE A 301 7.86 -10.46 19.87
N TRP A 302 7.67 -10.97 18.66
CA TRP A 302 8.74 -11.68 17.97
C TRP A 302 9.67 -10.76 17.17
N GLY A 303 9.22 -9.54 16.86
CA GLY A 303 9.93 -8.60 15.99
C GLY A 303 10.72 -7.54 16.75
N ASN A 304 10.12 -7.02 17.82
CA ASN A 304 10.69 -5.98 18.69
C ASN A 304 11.02 -6.49 20.10
N PHE A 305 10.69 -7.74 20.43
CA PHE A 305 10.85 -8.33 21.76
C PHE A 305 10.12 -7.54 22.86
N LYS A 306 8.92 -7.03 22.53
CA LYS A 306 8.04 -6.28 23.43
C LYS A 306 6.65 -6.91 23.51
N THR A 307 6.07 -6.94 24.70
CA THR A 307 4.74 -7.54 24.95
C THR A 307 3.58 -6.55 24.89
N ASP A 308 3.88 -5.26 24.83
CA ASP A 308 2.89 -4.18 24.75
C ASP A 308 2.08 -4.28 23.44
N PRO A 309 0.75 -4.46 23.51
CA PRO A 309 -0.08 -4.59 22.33
C PRO A 309 -0.50 -3.24 21.73
N ASN A 310 -0.09 -2.10 22.31
CA ASN A 310 -0.44 -0.78 21.79
C ASN A 310 0.09 -0.58 20.35
N PRO A 311 -0.78 -0.37 19.35
CA PRO A 311 -0.37 -0.19 17.96
C PRO A 311 0.19 1.21 17.64
N PHE A 312 0.11 2.18 18.55
CA PHE A 312 0.48 3.59 18.36
C PHE A 312 1.77 3.99 19.09
N ILE A 313 2.86 3.25 18.91
CA ILE A 313 4.13 3.58 19.58
C ILE A 313 5.29 3.67 18.58
N LYS A 314 5.61 2.54 17.95
CA LYS A 314 6.78 2.40 17.07
C LYS A 314 6.43 1.45 15.94
N ASP A 315 7.01 1.70 14.77
CA ASP A 315 6.79 0.91 13.54
C ASP A 315 5.29 0.95 13.19
N ASN A 316 4.67 -0.16 12.79
CA ASN A 316 3.23 -0.32 12.57
C ASN A 316 2.53 0.74 11.70
N ILE A 317 3.24 1.40 10.79
CA ILE A 317 2.63 2.39 9.89
C ILE A 317 1.52 1.79 9.03
N MET A 318 1.54 0.46 8.81
CA MET A 318 0.47 -0.23 8.09
C MET A 318 -0.90 -0.17 8.78
N TYR A 319 -0.94 0.05 10.09
CA TYR A 319 -2.20 0.32 10.78
C TYR A 319 -2.50 1.82 10.76
N TYR A 320 -1.69 2.61 11.47
CA TYR A 320 -2.06 3.99 11.76
C TYR A 320 -1.75 4.98 10.64
N GLY A 321 -0.79 4.69 9.75
CA GLY A 321 -0.56 5.49 8.54
C GLY A 321 -1.72 5.36 7.56
N TRP A 322 -2.20 4.13 7.34
CA TRP A 322 -3.38 3.86 6.53
C TRP A 322 -4.63 4.48 7.16
N TYR A 323 -4.82 4.27 8.46
CA TYR A 323 -5.97 4.82 9.17
C TYR A 323 -5.97 6.36 9.15
N ALA A 324 -4.84 7.01 9.39
CA ALA A 324 -4.74 8.47 9.34
C ALA A 324 -5.03 9.04 7.95
N ALA A 325 -4.53 8.41 6.88
CA ALA A 325 -4.88 8.82 5.52
C ALA A 325 -6.39 8.74 5.29
N MET A 326 -7.03 7.69 5.81
CA MET A 326 -8.47 7.47 5.69
C MET A 326 -9.27 8.57 6.38
N LEU A 327 -8.89 8.91 7.61
CA LEU A 327 -9.49 9.99 8.39
C LEU A 327 -9.29 11.36 7.74
N GLY A 328 -8.07 11.63 7.24
CA GLY A 328 -7.77 12.88 6.54
C GLY A 328 -8.61 13.09 5.28
N LEU A 329 -8.76 12.06 4.45
CA LEU A 329 -9.61 12.13 3.24
C LEU A 329 -11.10 12.29 3.59
N HIS A 330 -11.57 11.61 4.64
CA HIS A 330 -12.93 11.76 5.14
C HIS A 330 -13.20 13.21 5.59
N GLN A 331 -12.33 13.77 6.43
CA GLN A 331 -12.51 15.14 6.94
C GLN A 331 -12.37 16.18 5.81
N LEU A 332 -11.51 15.97 4.81
CA LEU A 332 -11.42 16.84 3.63
C LEU A 332 -12.70 16.86 2.79
N ASN A 333 -13.42 15.75 2.72
CA ASN A 333 -14.68 15.67 1.97
C ASN A 333 -15.85 16.28 2.73
N TYR A 334 -15.97 16.01 4.02
CA TYR A 334 -17.21 16.28 4.79
C TYR A 334 -17.06 17.38 5.85
N GLY A 335 -15.84 17.78 6.19
CA GLY A 335 -15.57 18.70 7.30
C GLY A 335 -15.85 18.11 8.68
N ASP A 336 -16.09 16.80 8.79
CA ASP A 336 -16.37 16.10 10.05
C ASP A 336 -15.08 15.87 10.85
N ASP A 337 -14.96 16.55 12.00
CA ASP A 337 -13.78 16.54 12.85
C ASP A 337 -13.86 15.54 14.02
N ARG A 338 -14.84 14.65 14.06
CA ARG A 338 -15.09 13.78 15.24
C ARG A 338 -13.87 12.96 15.68
N PHE A 339 -13.08 12.47 14.73
CA PHE A 339 -11.88 11.66 14.99
C PHE A 339 -10.64 12.51 15.31
N SER A 340 -10.75 13.82 15.14
CA SER A 340 -9.70 14.79 15.40
C SER A 340 -9.84 15.43 16.78
N ARG A 341 -10.99 15.27 17.43
CA ARG A 341 -11.19 15.67 18.83
C ARG A 341 -10.37 14.76 19.76
N PRO A 342 -9.89 15.27 20.91
CA PRO A 342 -9.21 14.45 21.92
C PRO A 342 -10.04 13.22 22.30
N GLY A 343 -9.43 12.04 22.26
CA GLY A 343 -10.12 10.76 22.54
C GLY A 343 -11.12 10.32 21.46
N GLY A 344 -11.17 11.00 20.30
CA GLY A 344 -12.03 10.64 19.18
C GLY A 344 -11.75 9.25 18.59
N ILE A 345 -10.60 8.66 18.92
CA ILE A 345 -10.22 7.29 18.59
C ILE A 345 -9.88 6.55 19.89
N ARG A 346 -10.59 5.46 20.15
CA ARG A 346 -10.47 4.69 21.39
C ARG A 346 -10.36 3.19 21.11
N LEU A 347 -9.15 2.65 21.09
CA LEU A 347 -8.93 1.22 20.89
C LEU A 347 -9.06 0.46 22.22
N GLU A 348 -9.96 -0.51 22.27
CA GLU A 348 -10.16 -1.35 23.46
C GLU A 348 -9.57 -2.74 23.25
N HIS A 349 -8.60 -3.12 24.10
CA HIS A 349 -8.05 -4.46 24.11
C HIS A 349 -8.96 -5.39 24.94
N PRO A 350 -9.09 -6.70 24.60
CA PRO A 350 -9.92 -7.64 25.35
C PRO A 350 -9.60 -7.82 26.84
N ASN A 351 -8.47 -7.30 27.33
CA ASN A 351 -8.12 -7.29 28.75
C ASN A 351 -8.65 -6.05 29.51
N GLY A 352 -9.40 -5.17 28.83
CA GLY A 352 -9.92 -3.92 29.38
C GLY A 352 -8.99 -2.71 29.26
N THR A 353 -7.76 -2.87 28.75
CA THR A 353 -6.86 -1.73 28.47
C THR A 353 -7.38 -0.91 27.29
N VAL A 354 -7.32 0.41 27.42
CA VAL A 354 -7.79 1.36 26.41
C VAL A 354 -6.64 2.23 25.92
N TYR A 355 -6.51 2.38 24.62
CA TYR A 355 -5.56 3.29 23.97
C TYR A 355 -6.32 4.39 23.27
N GLU A 356 -6.24 5.60 23.80
CA GLU A 356 -6.91 6.79 23.26
C GLU A 356 -5.95 7.63 22.42
N THR A 357 -6.45 8.16 21.31
CA THR A 357 -5.71 9.04 20.41
C THR A 357 -6.68 9.88 19.57
N SER A 358 -6.13 10.67 18.65
CA SER A 358 -6.87 11.47 17.68
C SER A 358 -6.12 11.51 16.35
N PHE A 359 -6.78 11.96 15.28
CA PHE A 359 -6.13 12.12 13.98
C PHE A 359 -4.87 13.04 14.04
N PRO A 360 -4.90 14.21 14.70
CA PRO A 360 -3.70 15.02 14.92
C PRO A 360 -2.58 14.29 15.69
N ASP A 361 -2.92 13.54 16.75
CA ASP A 361 -1.92 12.79 17.51
C ASP A 361 -1.24 11.70 16.66
N ILE A 362 -2.02 10.99 15.84
CA ILE A 362 -1.48 10.00 14.91
C ILE A 362 -0.56 10.68 13.88
N CYS A 363 -0.93 11.86 13.35
CA CYS A 363 -0.07 12.62 12.44
C CYS A 363 1.23 13.03 13.12
N GLN A 364 1.18 13.47 14.37
CA GLN A 364 2.37 13.78 15.16
C GLN A 364 3.26 12.55 15.35
N LEU A 365 2.68 11.37 15.60
CA LEU A 365 3.43 10.11 15.69
C LEU A 365 4.10 9.75 14.36
N ILE A 366 3.40 9.87 13.24
CA ILE A 366 3.95 9.63 11.90
C ILE A 366 5.13 10.59 11.64
N PHE A 367 4.93 11.88 11.90
CA PHE A 367 5.95 12.92 11.74
C PHE A 367 7.19 12.59 12.57
N ASN A 368 7.04 12.26 13.86
CA ASN A 368 8.14 11.90 14.74
C ASN A 368 8.89 10.64 14.26
N ASN A 369 8.19 9.61 13.79
CA ASN A 369 8.82 8.40 13.28
C ASN A 369 9.58 8.66 11.97
N MET A 370 9.01 9.47 11.06
CA MET A 370 9.71 9.93 9.86
C MET A 370 10.95 10.74 10.23
N GLN A 371 10.84 11.66 11.19
CA GLN A 371 11.94 12.49 11.67
C GLN A 371 13.11 11.68 12.27
N ASN A 372 12.81 10.61 12.99
CA ASN A 372 13.80 9.79 13.68
C ASN A 372 14.36 8.63 12.85
N SER A 373 13.83 8.39 11.65
CA SER A 373 14.34 7.33 10.77
C SER A 373 15.50 7.83 9.91
N ASP A 374 16.60 7.06 9.86
CA ASP A 374 17.72 7.25 8.94
C ASP A 374 17.28 7.25 7.46
N PHE A 375 16.17 6.57 7.15
CA PHE A 375 15.60 6.50 5.80
C PHE A 375 14.54 7.58 5.54
N CYS A 376 14.13 8.34 6.58
CA CYS A 376 12.90 9.16 6.62
C CYS A 376 11.58 8.39 6.41
N LEU A 377 11.65 7.14 5.94
CA LEU A 377 10.59 6.14 5.93
C LEU A 377 10.83 5.16 7.07
N PHE A 378 9.78 4.58 7.65
CA PHE A 378 9.91 3.70 8.81
C PHE A 378 9.04 2.42 8.71
N PRO A 379 9.29 1.41 9.56
CA PRO A 379 8.77 0.07 9.33
C PRO A 379 7.24 -0.10 9.48
N CYS A 380 6.66 -1.00 8.66
CA CYS A 380 5.29 -1.51 8.80
C CYS A 380 5.30 -2.63 9.84
N GLU A 381 5.67 -3.86 9.46
CA GLU A 381 6.07 -4.89 10.42
C GLU A 381 7.47 -4.53 10.98
N PRO A 382 7.85 -5.06 12.16
CA PRO A 382 9.16 -4.79 12.74
C PRO A 382 10.30 -5.02 11.74
N ARG A 383 11.07 -3.95 11.54
CA ARG A 383 12.21 -3.81 10.62
C ARG A 383 11.89 -3.67 9.13
N TRP A 384 10.72 -4.05 8.63
CA TRP A 384 10.43 -3.96 7.18
C TRP A 384 9.79 -2.62 6.80
N ILE A 385 10.51 -1.82 6.03
CA ILE A 385 10.04 -0.54 5.50
C ILE A 385 9.42 -0.74 4.13
N TYR A 386 8.17 -0.33 3.97
CA TYR A 386 7.45 -0.36 2.69
C TYR A 386 7.18 1.08 2.25
N PRO A 387 7.62 1.49 1.04
CA PRO A 387 7.29 2.81 0.51
C PRO A 387 5.80 3.07 0.43
N ILE A 388 4.99 2.08 0.05
CA ILE A 388 3.54 2.24 -0.05
C ILE A 388 2.89 2.58 1.30
N CYS A 389 3.22 1.90 2.40
CA CYS A 389 2.68 2.26 3.72
C CYS A 389 3.09 3.69 4.11
N ASN A 390 4.34 4.07 3.81
CA ASN A 390 4.88 5.38 4.14
C ASN A 390 4.26 6.50 3.30
N ASN A 391 3.84 6.20 2.06
CA ASN A 391 3.11 7.14 1.21
C ASN A 391 1.73 7.47 1.81
N PHE A 392 1.06 6.52 2.47
CA PHE A 392 -0.15 6.82 3.24
C PHE A 392 0.14 7.71 4.46
N GLY A 393 1.28 7.51 5.13
CA GLY A 393 1.74 8.45 6.16
C GLY A 393 1.96 9.87 5.62
N ALA A 394 2.64 9.99 4.48
CA ALA A 394 2.85 11.28 3.81
C ALA A 394 1.53 11.94 3.39
N LEU A 395 0.60 11.14 2.84
CA LEU A 395 -0.75 11.57 2.49
C LEU A 395 -1.50 12.10 3.72
N ALA A 396 -1.43 11.40 4.85
CA ALA A 396 -2.04 11.82 6.11
C ALA A 396 -1.49 13.17 6.60
N LEU A 397 -0.15 13.33 6.62
CA LEU A 397 0.48 14.60 6.99
C LEU A 397 0.07 15.74 6.04
N ARG A 398 -0.03 15.46 4.74
CA ARG A 398 -0.48 16.45 3.75
C ARG A 398 -1.94 16.86 3.97
N CYS A 399 -2.83 15.92 4.27
CA CYS A 399 -4.20 16.22 4.65
C CYS A 399 -4.26 17.06 5.94
N HIS A 400 -3.45 16.70 6.95
CA HIS A 400 -3.37 17.42 8.21
C HIS A 400 -2.91 18.88 8.01
N ASP A 401 -1.85 19.11 7.25
CA ASP A 401 -1.38 20.46 6.91
C ASP A 401 -2.46 21.30 6.23
N ARG A 402 -3.26 20.70 5.35
CA ARG A 402 -4.38 21.39 4.70
C ARG A 402 -5.52 21.71 5.67
N LEU A 403 -5.88 20.76 6.54
CA LEU A 403 -7.01 20.90 7.46
C LEU A 403 -6.73 21.88 8.59
N TYR A 404 -5.48 21.94 9.07
CA TYR A 404 -5.11 22.67 10.29
C TYR A 404 -4.11 23.81 10.05
N GLY A 405 -3.65 24.02 8.82
CA GLY A 405 -2.65 25.03 8.49
C GLY A 405 -1.27 24.76 9.10
N THR A 406 -0.96 23.49 9.42
CA THR A 406 0.36 23.08 9.88
C THR A 406 1.33 22.86 8.72
N THR A 407 2.59 22.54 9.04
CA THR A 407 3.66 22.30 8.05
C THR A 407 4.41 21.00 8.34
N MET A 408 3.74 19.98 8.89
CA MET A 408 4.34 18.70 9.26
C MET A 408 4.89 17.97 8.03
N TRP A 409 4.12 17.89 6.94
CA TRP A 409 4.58 17.29 5.70
C TRP A 409 5.71 18.11 5.10
N ASP A 410 5.53 19.43 4.99
CA ASP A 410 6.51 20.32 4.38
C ASP A 410 7.88 20.24 5.10
N ALA A 411 7.88 20.06 6.43
CA ALA A 411 9.10 19.92 7.22
C ALA A 411 9.87 18.61 6.99
N VAL A 412 9.25 17.55 6.47
CA VAL A 412 9.93 16.27 6.16
C VAL A 412 10.01 15.94 4.67
N LYS A 413 9.26 16.66 3.83
CA LYS A 413 9.06 16.38 2.39
C LYS A 413 10.37 16.18 1.64
N ASP A 414 11.34 17.07 1.76
CA ASP A 414 12.59 17.00 0.98
C ASP A 414 13.46 15.81 1.40
N ARG A 415 13.48 15.51 2.70
CA ARG A 415 14.21 14.37 3.22
C ARG A 415 13.52 13.05 2.89
N TYR A 416 12.19 13.03 2.90
CA TYR A 416 11.40 11.90 2.41
C TYR A 416 11.66 11.66 0.92
N ARG A 417 11.62 12.72 0.09
CA ARG A 417 11.94 12.65 -1.34
C ARG A 417 13.33 12.07 -1.57
N THR A 418 14.32 12.59 -0.85
CA THR A 418 15.71 12.11 -0.93
C THR A 418 15.82 10.65 -0.51
N GLY A 419 15.19 10.27 0.60
CA GLY A 419 15.13 8.88 1.07
C GLY A 419 14.50 7.95 0.04
N LEU A 420 13.36 8.35 -0.54
CA LEU A 420 12.71 7.59 -1.60
C LEU A 420 13.62 7.43 -2.82
N GLU A 421 14.11 8.55 -3.37
CA GLU A 421 14.97 8.57 -4.55
C GLU A 421 16.26 7.77 -4.36
N GLN A 422 16.96 7.92 -3.24
CA GLN A 422 18.27 7.28 -3.04
C GLN A 422 18.15 5.85 -2.53
N GLU A 423 17.16 5.55 -1.69
CA GLU A 423 17.09 4.30 -0.93
C GLU A 423 16.05 3.34 -1.47
N PHE A 424 14.95 3.80 -2.07
CA PHE A 424 13.80 2.95 -2.43
C PHE A 424 13.46 2.94 -3.92
N ILE A 425 13.98 3.86 -4.71
CA ILE A 425 13.88 3.80 -6.17
C ILE A 425 15.14 3.09 -6.69
N THR A 426 15.01 2.23 -7.68
CA THR A 426 16.16 1.57 -8.33
C THR A 426 16.87 2.52 -9.29
N LEU A 427 18.00 2.11 -9.89
CA LEU A 427 18.64 2.91 -10.94
C LEU A 427 17.78 3.06 -12.21
N VAL A 428 16.83 2.16 -12.41
CA VAL A 428 15.93 2.15 -13.57
C VAL A 428 14.53 2.65 -13.22
N GLY A 429 14.41 3.42 -12.12
CA GLY A 429 13.18 4.13 -11.77
C GLY A 429 12.06 3.29 -11.15
N ARG A 430 12.24 1.98 -10.98
CA ARG A 430 11.27 1.10 -10.29
C ARG A 430 11.30 1.31 -8.78
N ILE A 431 10.15 1.35 -8.12
CA ILE A 431 10.06 1.49 -6.66
C ILE A 431 10.19 0.10 -6.03
N THR A 432 11.13 -0.07 -5.09
CA THR A 432 11.30 -1.34 -4.37
C THR A 432 10.12 -1.55 -3.43
N ALA A 433 9.55 -2.76 -3.40
CA ALA A 433 8.43 -3.07 -2.53
C ALA A 433 8.76 -2.92 -1.04
N ILE A 434 9.93 -3.44 -0.62
CA ILE A 434 10.33 -3.49 0.79
C ILE A 434 11.84 -3.28 0.97
N ARG A 435 12.23 -2.82 2.16
CA ARG A 435 13.62 -2.81 2.63
C ARG A 435 13.70 -3.07 4.12
N ASP A 436 14.63 -3.92 4.55
CA ASP A 436 14.91 -4.13 5.97
C ASP A 436 15.73 -2.96 6.55
N ALA A 437 15.26 -2.38 7.64
CA ALA A 437 15.82 -1.19 8.28
C ALA A 437 17.23 -1.42 8.88
N HIS A 438 17.56 -2.67 9.21
CA HIS A 438 18.82 -3.01 9.88
C HIS A 438 19.91 -3.50 8.93
N THR A 439 19.55 -4.30 7.95
CA THR A 439 20.45 -4.91 6.97
C THR A 439 20.46 -4.15 5.66
N GLY A 440 19.45 -3.34 5.37
CA GLY A 440 19.29 -2.65 4.09
C GLY A 440 18.93 -3.60 2.95
N VAL A 441 18.63 -4.87 3.22
CA VAL A 441 18.28 -5.86 2.19
C VAL A 441 16.90 -5.54 1.62
N THR A 442 16.76 -5.71 0.30
CA THR A 442 15.49 -5.65 -0.42
C THR A 442 15.27 -6.99 -1.14
N LEU A 443 14.02 -7.25 -1.54
CA LEU A 443 13.64 -8.45 -2.29
C LEU A 443 13.18 -8.04 -3.69
N PRO A 444 14.08 -7.99 -4.69
CA PRO A 444 13.72 -7.59 -6.05
C PRO A 444 12.62 -8.46 -6.67
N ALA A 445 12.50 -9.72 -6.24
CA ALA A 445 11.44 -10.62 -6.72
C ALA A 445 10.03 -10.13 -6.39
N LEU A 446 9.86 -9.24 -5.39
CA LEU A 446 8.56 -8.66 -5.02
C LEU A 446 8.21 -7.41 -5.84
N THR A 447 9.10 -6.91 -6.71
CA THR A 447 8.71 -5.82 -7.63
C THR A 447 7.76 -6.38 -8.68
N ALA A 448 6.53 -5.88 -8.71
CA ALA A 448 5.45 -6.31 -9.57
C ALA A 448 4.85 -5.09 -10.29
N THR A 449 4.35 -5.28 -11.51
CA THR A 449 3.77 -4.19 -12.32
C THR A 449 2.60 -3.53 -11.60
N MET A 450 1.72 -4.34 -11.00
CA MET A 450 0.59 -3.81 -10.23
C MET A 450 1.05 -3.02 -8.99
N ALA A 451 2.15 -3.43 -8.34
CA ALA A 451 2.66 -2.77 -7.15
C ALA A 451 3.27 -1.40 -7.48
N ASP A 452 3.99 -1.28 -8.60
CA ASP A 452 4.47 0.02 -9.07
C ASP A 452 3.31 0.95 -9.46
N ALA A 453 2.30 0.42 -10.16
CA ALA A 453 1.15 1.20 -10.59
C ALA A 453 0.37 1.80 -9.41
N ILE A 454 0.01 0.96 -8.43
CA ILE A 454 -0.74 1.43 -7.26
C ILE A 454 0.10 2.36 -6.37
N THR A 455 1.42 2.14 -6.29
CA THR A 455 2.32 3.05 -5.56
C THR A 455 2.40 4.42 -6.26
N ALA A 456 2.42 4.45 -7.60
CA ALA A 456 2.39 5.70 -8.37
C ALA A 456 1.10 6.49 -8.09
N MET A 457 -0.06 5.82 -8.03
CA MET A 457 -1.33 6.46 -7.67
C MET A 457 -1.26 7.13 -6.29
N PHE A 458 -0.86 6.40 -5.25
CA PHE A 458 -0.92 6.92 -3.87
C PHE A 458 0.19 7.91 -3.52
N ILE A 459 1.30 7.94 -4.27
CA ILE A 459 2.33 8.98 -4.08
C ILE A 459 2.03 10.27 -4.85
N HIS A 460 1.10 10.23 -5.80
CA HIS A 460 0.77 11.35 -6.68
C HIS A 460 0.43 12.65 -5.94
N PRO A 461 -0.37 12.66 -4.85
CA PRO A 461 -0.68 13.89 -4.13
C PRO A 461 0.53 14.61 -3.52
N VAL A 462 1.58 13.87 -3.18
CA VAL A 462 2.74 14.40 -2.44
C VAL A 462 3.98 14.58 -3.31
N PHE A 463 4.15 13.74 -4.34
CA PHE A 463 5.21 13.84 -5.35
C PHE A 463 4.68 13.52 -6.76
N PRO A 464 3.99 14.47 -7.39
CA PRO A 464 3.33 14.22 -8.66
C PRO A 464 4.28 13.93 -9.81
N ASP A 465 5.47 14.53 -9.78
CA ASP A 465 6.54 14.29 -10.74
C ASP A 465 7.12 12.87 -10.64
N ILE A 466 7.27 12.35 -9.42
CA ILE A 466 7.72 10.96 -9.18
C ILE A 466 6.63 9.96 -9.57
N ALA A 467 5.36 10.25 -9.25
CA ALA A 467 4.23 9.43 -9.66
C ALA A 467 4.12 9.33 -11.18
N ALA A 468 4.13 10.47 -11.87
CA ALA A 468 4.06 10.53 -13.33
C ALA A 468 5.27 9.87 -14.00
N ARG A 469 6.49 10.03 -13.44
CA ARG A 469 7.67 9.26 -13.89
C ARG A 469 7.45 7.76 -13.77
N SER A 470 6.95 7.31 -12.62
CA SER A 470 6.71 5.88 -12.35
C SER A 470 5.68 5.32 -13.33
N TRP A 471 4.59 6.06 -13.58
CA TRP A 471 3.59 5.70 -14.59
C TRP A 471 4.16 5.67 -16.00
N ALA A 472 4.94 6.67 -16.41
CA ALA A 472 5.54 6.73 -17.74
C ALA A 472 6.44 5.50 -18.02
N ILE A 473 7.21 5.06 -17.01
CA ILE A 473 8.01 3.82 -17.11
C ILE A 473 7.11 2.59 -17.29
N ILE A 474 6.03 2.48 -16.51
CA ILE A 474 5.05 1.37 -16.64
C ILE A 474 4.41 1.39 -18.03
N ARG A 475 3.89 2.55 -18.46
CA ARG A 475 3.20 2.75 -19.73
C ARG A 475 4.08 2.43 -20.93
N HIS A 476 5.37 2.76 -20.86
CA HIS A 476 6.32 2.50 -21.93
C HIS A 476 6.83 1.05 -21.94
N ASP A 477 7.29 0.53 -20.79
CA ASP A 477 8.01 -0.74 -20.74
C ASP A 477 7.12 -1.96 -20.50
N LEU A 478 5.93 -1.77 -19.91
CA LEU A 478 5.07 -2.85 -19.42
C LEU A 478 3.69 -2.87 -20.09
N VAL A 479 3.30 -1.82 -20.80
CA VAL A 479 2.02 -1.75 -21.53
C VAL A 479 2.29 -1.72 -23.03
N ARG A 480 1.58 -2.56 -23.78
CA ARG A 480 1.57 -2.54 -25.25
C ARG A 480 0.14 -2.45 -25.73
N ILE A 481 -0.10 -1.64 -26.75
CA ILE A 481 -1.41 -1.56 -27.41
C ILE A 481 -1.25 -2.14 -28.80
N VAL A 482 -2.01 -3.19 -29.10
CA VAL A 482 -1.97 -3.92 -30.37
C VAL A 482 -3.40 -4.07 -30.85
N ASP A 483 -3.72 -3.49 -32.01
CA ASP A 483 -5.08 -3.52 -32.60
C ASP A 483 -6.17 -3.00 -31.63
N GLY A 484 -5.84 -1.99 -30.82
CA GLY A 484 -6.72 -1.44 -29.80
C GLY A 484 -6.84 -2.27 -28.51
N ASP A 485 -6.18 -3.43 -28.42
CA ASP A 485 -6.16 -4.28 -27.21
C ASP A 485 -4.94 -3.94 -26.33
N VAL A 486 -5.21 -3.61 -25.06
CA VAL A 486 -4.17 -3.29 -24.07
C VAL A 486 -3.59 -4.56 -23.48
N ARG A 487 -2.31 -4.84 -23.74
CA ARG A 487 -1.57 -6.00 -23.27
C ARG A 487 -0.53 -5.61 -22.22
N LEU A 488 -0.51 -6.34 -21.11
CA LEU A 488 0.37 -6.09 -19.98
C LEU A 488 1.49 -7.14 -19.89
N LYS A 489 2.71 -6.68 -19.62
CA LYS A 489 3.84 -7.54 -19.26
C LYS A 489 3.81 -7.82 -17.76
N LEU A 490 3.14 -8.91 -17.39
CA LEU A 490 2.96 -9.33 -16.01
C LEU A 490 3.99 -10.40 -15.60
N ASN A 491 4.44 -10.37 -14.35
CA ASN A 491 5.26 -11.43 -13.74
C ASN A 491 4.41 -12.38 -12.87
N GLY A 492 5.05 -13.28 -12.11
CA GLY A 492 4.34 -14.28 -11.31
C GLY A 492 3.43 -13.67 -10.22
N TRP A 493 3.92 -12.64 -9.52
CA TRP A 493 3.16 -11.98 -8.46
C TRP A 493 1.97 -11.18 -9.00
N ASP A 494 2.12 -10.58 -10.19
CA ASP A 494 1.05 -9.89 -10.93
C ASP A 494 -0.15 -10.79 -11.29
N LYS A 495 -0.11 -12.09 -10.99
CA LYS A 495 -1.21 -13.04 -11.25
C LYS A 495 -1.95 -13.45 -9.98
N ILE A 496 -1.60 -12.89 -8.83
CA ILE A 496 -2.21 -13.18 -7.53
C ILE A 496 -3.00 -11.97 -7.07
N ASP A 497 -4.26 -12.20 -6.69
CA ASP A 497 -5.08 -11.22 -5.99
C ASP A 497 -4.61 -11.12 -4.53
N PHE A 498 -3.94 -10.03 -4.18
CA PHE A 498 -3.45 -9.84 -2.81
C PHE A 498 -4.54 -9.74 -1.74
N GLY A 499 -5.78 -9.42 -2.13
CA GLY A 499 -6.89 -9.37 -1.18
C GLY A 499 -7.40 -10.75 -0.77
N ASN A 500 -7.04 -11.83 -1.49
CA ASN A 500 -7.45 -13.18 -1.13
C ASN A 500 -6.42 -14.31 -1.42
N TYR A 501 -5.22 -13.95 -1.86
CA TYR A 501 -4.11 -14.81 -2.31
C TYR A 501 -4.45 -15.85 -3.37
N ARG A 502 -5.51 -15.65 -4.15
CA ARG A 502 -5.89 -16.56 -5.23
C ARG A 502 -5.38 -16.06 -6.58
N PRO A 503 -5.10 -16.97 -7.52
CA PRO A 503 -4.80 -16.58 -8.89
C PRO A 503 -5.95 -15.77 -9.51
N SER A 504 -5.67 -14.54 -9.91
CA SER A 504 -6.62 -13.67 -10.60
C SER A 504 -5.91 -12.50 -11.29
N LEU A 505 -6.25 -12.25 -12.56
CA LEU A 505 -5.77 -11.09 -13.30
C LEU A 505 -6.66 -9.86 -13.13
N VAL A 506 -7.91 -10.05 -12.67
CA VAL A 506 -8.88 -8.95 -12.55
C VAL A 506 -8.39 -7.86 -11.59
N THR A 507 -7.68 -8.25 -10.54
CA THR A 507 -7.10 -7.35 -9.53
C THR A 507 -5.98 -6.54 -10.14
N SER A 508 -5.08 -7.18 -10.90
CA SER A 508 -3.98 -6.48 -11.58
C SER A 508 -4.49 -5.52 -12.64
N TYR A 509 -5.50 -5.92 -13.42
CA TYR A 509 -6.14 -5.03 -14.39
C TYR A 509 -6.80 -3.85 -13.68
N GLY A 510 -7.51 -4.08 -12.57
CA GLY A 510 -8.15 -3.01 -11.78
C GLY A 510 -7.14 -2.03 -11.16
N LEU A 511 -6.07 -2.54 -10.54
CA LEU A 511 -5.00 -1.72 -9.93
C LEU A 511 -4.27 -0.86 -10.96
N ILE A 512 -3.98 -1.42 -12.13
CA ILE A 512 -3.31 -0.68 -13.20
C ILE A 512 -4.28 0.31 -13.85
N ALA A 513 -5.56 -0.05 -14.02
CA ALA A 513 -6.57 0.84 -14.59
C ALA A 513 -6.85 2.06 -13.70
N VAL A 514 -6.94 1.89 -12.37
CA VAL A 514 -7.15 3.04 -11.47
C VAL A 514 -5.93 3.96 -11.43
N ALA A 515 -4.72 3.39 -11.47
CA ALA A 515 -3.49 4.18 -11.58
C ALA A 515 -3.43 4.94 -12.92
N ALA A 516 -3.75 4.27 -14.03
CA ALA A 516 -3.86 4.91 -15.35
C ALA A 516 -4.84 6.09 -15.32
N ARG A 517 -6.02 5.90 -14.70
CA ARG A 517 -7.04 6.93 -14.57
C ARG A 517 -6.54 8.13 -13.78
N GLU A 518 -5.91 7.92 -12.62
CA GLU A 518 -5.33 9.01 -11.82
C GLU A 518 -4.24 9.77 -12.60
N MET A 519 -3.46 9.05 -13.42
CA MET A 519 -2.42 9.59 -14.29
C MET A 519 -2.94 10.17 -15.62
N GLY A 520 -4.26 10.21 -15.83
CA GLY A 520 -4.89 10.76 -17.04
C GLY A 520 -4.67 9.96 -18.32
N ASP A 521 -4.32 8.68 -18.20
CA ASP A 521 -4.18 7.72 -19.30
C ASP A 521 -5.48 6.93 -19.49
N ASP A 522 -6.48 7.62 -20.05
CA ASP A 522 -7.81 7.05 -20.29
C ASP A 522 -7.77 5.89 -21.29
N GLU A 523 -6.85 5.90 -22.25
CA GLU A 523 -6.67 4.83 -23.24
C GLU A 523 -6.35 3.49 -22.56
N VAL A 524 -5.39 3.48 -21.64
CA VAL A 524 -5.03 2.27 -20.88
C VAL A 524 -6.12 1.90 -19.88
N ALA A 525 -6.69 2.89 -19.17
CA ALA A 525 -7.74 2.63 -18.19
C ALA A 525 -8.97 1.98 -18.84
N ASP A 526 -9.50 2.57 -19.91
CA ASP A 526 -10.69 2.08 -20.62
C ASP A 526 -10.42 0.74 -21.29
N GLY A 527 -9.24 0.58 -21.92
CA GLY A 527 -8.84 -0.69 -22.51
C GLY A 527 -8.80 -1.82 -21.49
N LEU A 528 -8.22 -1.61 -20.31
CA LEU A 528 -8.20 -2.63 -19.25
C LEU A 528 -9.58 -2.92 -18.66
N LEU A 529 -10.44 -1.91 -18.50
CA LEU A 529 -11.82 -2.09 -18.03
C LEU A 529 -12.66 -2.88 -19.05
N ALA A 530 -12.48 -2.61 -20.35
CA ALA A 530 -13.09 -3.40 -21.42
C ALA A 530 -12.60 -4.86 -21.42
N ARG A 531 -11.31 -5.09 -21.14
CA ARG A 531 -10.77 -6.43 -20.94
C ARG A 531 -11.36 -7.12 -19.72
N ILE A 532 -11.52 -6.42 -18.60
CA ILE A 532 -12.19 -6.95 -17.41
C ILE A 532 -13.60 -7.43 -17.78
N ASP A 533 -14.38 -6.58 -18.46
CA ASP A 533 -15.76 -6.90 -18.84
C ASP A 533 -15.87 -8.08 -19.81
N ARG A 534 -14.88 -8.24 -20.70
CA ARG A 534 -14.84 -9.29 -21.71
C ARG A 534 -14.33 -10.63 -21.15
N GLU A 535 -13.28 -10.61 -20.34
CA GLU A 535 -12.57 -11.80 -19.87
C GLU A 535 -13.10 -12.33 -18.52
N PHE A 536 -13.73 -11.46 -17.72
CA PHE A 536 -14.24 -11.79 -16.38
C PHE A 536 -15.72 -11.39 -16.25
N PRO A 537 -16.65 -12.23 -16.73
CA PRO A 537 -18.09 -11.94 -16.64
C PRO A 537 -18.52 -11.68 -15.19
N SER A 538 -19.06 -10.48 -14.96
CA SER A 538 -19.65 -10.11 -13.68
C SER A 538 -21.05 -10.69 -13.51
N GLN A 539 -21.47 -10.90 -12.27
CA GLN A 539 -22.83 -11.27 -11.91
C GLN A 539 -23.48 -10.12 -11.12
N THR A 540 -24.79 -9.95 -11.29
CA THR A 540 -25.57 -8.99 -10.50
C THR A 540 -26.56 -9.77 -9.65
N ILE A 541 -26.41 -9.69 -8.32
CA ILE A 541 -27.29 -10.36 -7.35
C ILE A 541 -27.85 -9.28 -6.43
N GLY A 542 -29.18 -9.20 -6.33
CA GLY A 542 -29.84 -8.18 -5.50
C GLY A 542 -29.52 -6.73 -5.92
N GLY A 543 -29.21 -6.50 -7.19
CA GLY A 543 -28.79 -5.19 -7.72
C GLY A 543 -27.34 -4.82 -7.39
N VAL A 544 -26.53 -5.76 -6.89
CA VAL A 544 -25.11 -5.57 -6.60
C VAL A 544 -24.27 -6.34 -7.61
N ARG A 545 -23.36 -5.63 -8.28
CA ARG A 545 -22.45 -6.21 -9.27
C ARG A 545 -21.21 -6.77 -8.57
N HIS A 546 -20.84 -8.00 -8.91
CA HIS A 546 -19.63 -8.63 -8.41
C HIS A 546 -18.92 -9.47 -9.48
N TYR A 547 -17.59 -9.56 -9.37
CA TYR A 547 -16.74 -10.43 -10.18
C TYR A 547 -16.44 -11.69 -9.38
N PRO A 548 -16.88 -12.89 -9.83
CA PRO A 548 -16.63 -14.13 -9.13
C PRO A 548 -15.13 -14.32 -8.84
N LYS A 549 -14.80 -14.75 -7.62
CA LYS A 549 -13.43 -15.00 -7.11
C LYS A 549 -12.52 -13.77 -6.95
N ALA A 550 -12.98 -12.57 -7.31
CA ALA A 550 -12.24 -11.34 -7.04
C ALA A 550 -12.41 -10.94 -5.56
N SER A 551 -11.34 -10.44 -4.94
CA SER A 551 -11.37 -9.97 -3.55
C SER A 551 -12.17 -8.68 -3.39
N THR A 552 -12.47 -8.34 -2.14
CA THR A 552 -13.05 -7.05 -1.77
C THR A 552 -12.20 -5.88 -2.27
N SER A 553 -10.88 -5.97 -2.14
CA SER A 553 -9.94 -4.96 -2.64
C SER A 553 -10.00 -4.82 -4.16
N ALA A 554 -10.11 -5.92 -4.91
CA ALA A 554 -10.25 -5.88 -6.36
C ALA A 554 -11.51 -5.14 -6.79
N HIS A 555 -12.65 -5.39 -6.15
CA HIS A 555 -13.90 -4.69 -6.43
C HIS A 555 -13.80 -3.19 -6.17
N ALA A 556 -13.10 -2.79 -5.09
CA ALA A 556 -12.90 -1.39 -4.75
C ALA A 556 -12.09 -0.64 -5.81
N VAL A 557 -10.98 -1.21 -6.28
CA VAL A 557 -10.13 -0.55 -7.29
C VAL A 557 -10.75 -0.57 -8.68
N ILE A 558 -11.53 -1.61 -9.03
CA ILE A 558 -12.31 -1.63 -10.27
C ILE A 558 -13.38 -0.55 -10.24
N HIS A 559 -14.09 -0.38 -9.11
CA HIS A 559 -15.05 0.70 -8.95
C HIS A 559 -14.40 2.07 -9.20
N ALA A 560 -13.27 2.32 -8.53
CA ALA A 560 -12.53 3.57 -8.72
C ALA A 560 -12.06 3.77 -10.16
N ALA A 561 -11.46 2.77 -10.81
CA ALA A 561 -11.02 2.90 -12.21
C ALA A 561 -12.13 3.36 -13.16
N ARG A 562 -13.39 3.00 -12.88
CA ARG A 562 -14.56 3.38 -13.67
C ARG A 562 -15.08 4.78 -13.37
N VAL A 563 -14.99 5.23 -12.13
CA VAL A 563 -15.59 6.49 -11.70
C VAL A 563 -14.58 7.61 -11.48
N LEU A 564 -13.28 7.37 -11.44
CA LEU A 564 -12.31 8.46 -11.25
C LEU A 564 -12.00 9.18 -12.57
N ARG A 565 -11.30 10.31 -12.45
CA ARG A 565 -10.68 11.08 -13.54
C ARG A 565 -9.22 11.36 -13.21
N ALA A 566 -8.47 11.90 -14.18
CA ALA A 566 -7.13 12.45 -13.95
C ALA A 566 -7.12 13.36 -12.71
N ASN A 567 -6.08 13.24 -11.88
CA ASN A 567 -5.87 14.03 -10.66
C ASN A 567 -6.96 13.89 -9.57
N THR A 568 -7.79 12.86 -9.54
CA THR A 568 -8.85 12.82 -8.52
C THR A 568 -8.28 12.77 -7.10
N LEU A 569 -7.34 11.86 -6.83
CA LEU A 569 -6.71 11.79 -5.51
C LEU A 569 -5.83 13.01 -5.26
N TYR A 570 -5.08 13.46 -6.27
CA TYR A 570 -4.26 14.66 -6.17
C TYR A 570 -5.08 15.89 -5.78
N ASP A 571 -6.20 16.11 -6.44
CA ASP A 571 -7.09 17.25 -6.23
C ASP A 571 -7.81 17.14 -4.88
N LEU A 572 -8.32 15.96 -4.52
CA LEU A 572 -8.93 15.76 -3.21
C LEU A 572 -7.99 16.20 -2.08
N VAL A 573 -6.70 15.89 -2.19
CA VAL A 573 -5.70 16.20 -1.15
C VAL A 573 -5.19 17.63 -1.23
N ASN A 574 -4.91 18.15 -2.43
CA ASN A 574 -4.26 19.45 -2.61
C ASN A 574 -5.23 20.61 -2.82
N VAL A 575 -6.45 20.33 -3.27
CA VAL A 575 -7.54 21.30 -3.43
C VAL A 575 -8.58 21.14 -2.31
N GLY A 576 -8.85 19.92 -1.84
CA GLY A 576 -9.95 19.68 -0.91
C GLY A 576 -11.30 19.93 -1.58
N MET A 577 -12.39 19.80 -0.81
CA MET A 577 -13.73 20.06 -1.31
C MET A 577 -13.86 21.53 -1.77
N PRO A 578 -14.23 21.81 -3.04
CA PRO A 578 -14.39 23.17 -3.55
C PRO A 578 -15.37 23.99 -2.71
N ASP A 579 -15.12 25.29 -2.55
CA ASP A 579 -15.92 26.18 -1.69
C ASP A 579 -17.41 26.11 -2.01
N ALA A 580 -17.76 26.16 -3.30
CA ALA A 580 -19.13 26.01 -3.81
C ALA A 580 -19.83 24.75 -3.25
N CYS A 581 -19.18 23.59 -3.34
CA CYS A 581 -19.73 22.33 -2.83
C CYS A 581 -19.64 22.24 -1.30
N ARG A 582 -18.65 22.89 -0.68
CA ARG A 582 -18.43 22.87 0.77
C ARG A 582 -19.47 23.69 1.52
N THR A 583 -19.93 24.82 0.98
CA THR A 583 -20.89 25.70 1.66
C THR A 583 -22.29 25.66 1.06
N GLY A 584 -22.42 25.25 -0.21
CA GLY A 584 -23.69 25.23 -0.91
C GLY A 584 -24.65 24.11 -0.47
N PRO A 585 -25.87 24.10 -1.04
CA PRO A 585 -26.87 23.08 -0.78
C PRO A 585 -26.35 21.65 -0.98
N VAL A 586 -26.87 20.69 -0.20
CA VAL A 586 -26.50 19.27 -0.30
C VAL A 586 -27.71 18.37 -0.27
N LEU A 587 -27.55 17.20 -0.89
CA LEU A 587 -28.40 16.05 -0.60
C LEU A 587 -27.97 15.46 0.74
N ALA A 588 -28.74 15.75 1.78
CA ALA A 588 -28.44 15.35 3.16
C ALA A 588 -28.92 13.92 3.47
N HIS A 589 -30.02 13.48 2.85
CA HIS A 589 -30.57 12.15 3.06
C HIS A 589 -31.19 11.57 1.79
N ALA A 590 -30.96 10.29 1.57
CA ALA A 590 -31.63 9.44 0.61
C ALA A 590 -31.64 8.00 1.19
N ASP A 591 -32.73 7.26 1.02
CA ASP A 591 -32.85 5.91 1.57
C ASP A 591 -32.01 4.92 0.75
N TYR A 592 -31.15 4.14 1.42
CA TYR A 592 -30.34 3.11 0.79
C TYR A 592 -30.93 1.72 1.09
N PRO A 593 -31.01 0.80 0.11
CA PRO A 593 -30.51 0.88 -1.27
C PRO A 593 -31.51 1.49 -2.28
N ASP A 594 -32.60 2.09 -1.81
CA ASP A 594 -33.73 2.48 -2.64
C ASP A 594 -33.41 3.59 -3.65
N VAL A 595 -32.62 4.58 -3.23
CA VAL A 595 -32.17 5.72 -4.04
C VAL A 595 -30.66 5.67 -4.19
N LEU A 596 -30.19 5.54 -5.44
CA LEU A 596 -28.77 5.58 -5.79
C LEU A 596 -28.41 6.95 -6.36
N VAL A 597 -27.39 7.58 -5.79
CA VAL A 597 -26.91 8.91 -6.20
C VAL A 597 -25.81 8.76 -7.26
N ALA A 598 -26.18 8.88 -8.53
CA ALA A 598 -25.28 8.89 -9.69
C ALA A 598 -24.37 10.13 -9.74
N GLY A 599 -24.82 11.24 -9.17
CA GLY A 599 -24.05 12.47 -9.12
C GLY A 599 -24.73 13.53 -8.27
N ALA A 600 -23.95 14.38 -7.61
CA ALA A 600 -24.46 15.47 -6.80
C ALA A 600 -23.45 16.62 -6.75
N VAL A 601 -23.81 17.79 -7.25
CA VAL A 601 -22.92 18.96 -7.29
C VAL A 601 -23.70 20.24 -7.06
N SER A 602 -23.11 21.15 -6.29
CA SER A 602 -23.62 22.50 -6.04
C SER A 602 -22.62 23.52 -6.58
N ASP A 603 -23.14 24.59 -7.19
CA ASP A 603 -22.36 25.78 -7.55
C ASP A 603 -22.23 26.82 -6.42
N GLY A 604 -22.79 26.51 -5.24
CA GLY A 604 -22.88 27.39 -4.07
C GLY A 604 -24.31 27.82 -3.74
N ASP A 605 -25.16 27.96 -4.76
CA ASP A 605 -26.55 28.43 -4.61
C ASP A 605 -27.57 27.39 -5.10
N ASP A 606 -27.22 26.60 -6.11
CA ASP A 606 -28.02 25.54 -6.68
C ASP A 606 -27.60 24.14 -6.22
N LEU A 607 -28.39 23.13 -6.58
CA LEU A 607 -28.04 21.72 -6.39
C LEU A 607 -28.50 20.89 -7.58
N LYS A 608 -27.54 20.32 -8.30
CA LYS A 608 -27.79 19.36 -9.37
C LYS A 608 -27.57 17.93 -8.87
N LEU A 609 -28.64 17.14 -8.93
CA LEU A 609 -28.66 15.74 -8.56
C LEU A 609 -28.90 14.86 -9.78
N HIS A 610 -28.27 13.69 -9.78
CA HIS A 610 -28.52 12.61 -10.70
C HIS A 610 -28.84 11.37 -9.87
N LEU A 611 -30.06 10.86 -9.97
CA LEU A 611 -30.62 9.85 -9.09
C LEU A 611 -31.19 8.67 -9.90
N ALA A 612 -31.01 7.45 -9.42
CA ALA A 612 -31.64 6.25 -9.98
C ALA A 612 -32.25 5.42 -8.85
N SER A 613 -33.23 4.56 -9.17
CA SER A 613 -33.72 3.58 -8.21
C SER A 613 -32.78 2.37 -8.10
N GLY A 614 -32.57 1.87 -6.88
CA GLY A 614 -31.77 0.67 -6.63
C GLY A 614 -32.57 -0.63 -6.46
N ILE A 615 -33.89 -0.56 -6.28
CA ILE A 615 -34.75 -1.74 -6.04
C ILE A 615 -35.97 -1.85 -6.98
N GLY A 616 -36.43 -0.74 -7.57
CA GLY A 616 -37.60 -0.74 -8.46
C GLY A 616 -38.20 0.66 -8.66
N ASP A 617 -39.04 0.85 -9.66
CA ASP A 617 -39.59 2.18 -9.94
C ASP A 617 -40.53 2.65 -8.82
N GLY A 618 -40.48 3.93 -8.46
CA GLY A 618 -41.28 4.45 -7.36
C GLY A 618 -41.07 5.93 -7.05
N GLU A 619 -41.86 6.44 -6.10
CA GLU A 619 -41.66 7.77 -5.52
C GLU A 619 -40.90 7.68 -4.21
N TYR A 620 -39.76 8.36 -4.15
CA TYR A 620 -38.86 8.33 -3.00
C TYR A 620 -38.73 9.70 -2.37
N THR A 621 -38.53 9.73 -1.04
CA THR A 621 -38.31 10.98 -0.32
C THR A 621 -36.81 11.25 -0.20
N ILE A 622 -36.38 12.44 -0.60
CA ILE A 622 -35.02 12.93 -0.38
C ILE A 622 -35.07 14.15 0.55
N ARG A 623 -34.00 14.35 1.34
CA ARG A 623 -33.85 15.55 2.18
C ARG A 623 -32.65 16.36 1.77
N LEU A 624 -32.88 17.64 1.62
CA LEU A 624 -31.88 18.65 1.31
C LEU A 624 -31.48 19.38 2.60
N ALA A 625 -30.24 19.86 2.65
CA ALA A 625 -29.77 20.75 3.69
C ALA A 625 -28.91 21.87 3.09
N ARG A 626 -28.62 22.89 3.91
CA ARG A 626 -27.80 24.06 3.54
C ARG A 626 -28.37 24.87 2.37
N LEU A 627 -29.69 24.85 2.21
CA LEU A 627 -30.40 25.82 1.38
C LEU A 627 -30.40 27.18 2.08
N LYS A 628 -30.56 28.27 1.33
CA LYS A 628 -30.72 29.61 1.89
C LYS A 628 -32.06 29.68 2.66
N PRO A 629 -32.06 29.90 3.99
CA PRO A 629 -33.29 29.89 4.78
C PRO A 629 -34.34 30.88 4.26
N GLY A 630 -35.61 30.45 4.22
CA GLY A 630 -36.73 31.28 3.76
C GLY A 630 -36.74 31.58 2.25
N THR A 631 -35.78 31.08 1.48
CA THR A 631 -35.73 31.25 0.02
C THR A 631 -36.62 30.21 -0.66
N GLY A 632 -37.37 30.65 -1.67
CA GLY A 632 -38.14 29.74 -2.54
C GLY A 632 -37.21 29.01 -3.50
N TYR A 633 -37.47 27.74 -3.77
CA TYR A 633 -36.71 26.93 -4.72
C TYR A 633 -37.65 26.28 -5.74
N ARG A 634 -37.16 26.10 -6.96
CA ARG A 634 -37.85 25.37 -8.04
C ARG A 634 -36.97 24.25 -8.59
N ILE A 635 -37.59 23.25 -9.19
CA ILE A 635 -36.87 22.30 -10.04
C ILE A 635 -36.81 22.92 -11.44
N ALA A 636 -35.63 23.00 -12.06
CA ALA A 636 -35.34 23.85 -13.22
C ALA A 636 -36.31 23.70 -14.40
N ASP A 637 -36.90 22.51 -14.58
CA ASP A 637 -37.84 22.15 -15.65
C ASP A 637 -39.32 22.07 -15.17
N THR A 638 -39.67 22.77 -14.08
CA THR A 638 -41.04 22.80 -13.50
C THR A 638 -41.46 24.23 -13.12
N ASP A 639 -42.77 24.53 -13.16
CA ASP A 639 -43.42 25.84 -12.89
C ASP A 639 -44.33 25.81 -11.64
N PRO A 640 -44.54 26.93 -10.89
CA PRO A 640 -43.56 27.78 -10.20
C PRO A 640 -43.14 27.16 -8.83
N VAL A 641 -42.41 27.91 -7.97
CA VAL A 641 -41.83 27.52 -6.64
C VAL A 641 -42.28 26.14 -6.14
N ALA A 642 -41.39 25.15 -6.23
CA ALA A 642 -41.67 23.79 -5.80
C ALA A 642 -41.74 23.66 -4.26
N PHE A 643 -40.96 24.47 -3.54
CA PHE A 643 -40.92 24.49 -2.07
C PHE A 643 -40.17 25.73 -1.53
N VAL A 644 -40.29 25.99 -0.22
CA VAL A 644 -39.52 27.01 0.49
C VAL A 644 -38.59 26.34 1.49
N ALA A 645 -37.34 26.78 1.58
CA ALA A 645 -36.37 26.25 2.54
C ALA A 645 -36.76 26.62 3.98
N GLY A 646 -36.65 25.65 4.89
CA GLY A 646 -36.89 25.84 6.31
C GLY A 646 -35.90 26.81 6.97
N ALA A 647 -36.17 27.20 8.21
CA ALA A 647 -35.31 28.10 8.98
C ALA A 647 -33.91 27.51 9.23
N ASP A 648 -33.79 26.18 9.23
CA ASP A 648 -32.54 25.42 9.33
C ASP A 648 -31.84 25.21 7.97
N GLY A 649 -32.41 25.74 6.88
CA GLY A 649 -31.95 25.49 5.51
C GLY A 649 -32.28 24.08 5.00
N GLY A 650 -33.22 23.38 5.65
CA GLY A 650 -33.67 22.05 5.26
C GLY A 650 -34.89 22.06 4.34
N ALA A 651 -35.04 21.01 3.52
CA ALA A 651 -36.27 20.74 2.76
C ALA A 651 -36.43 19.24 2.48
N SER A 652 -37.66 18.77 2.26
CA SER A 652 -37.95 17.40 1.84
C SER A 652 -38.70 17.40 0.51
N LEU A 653 -38.30 16.54 -0.42
CA LEU A 653 -38.90 16.42 -1.74
C LEU A 653 -39.26 14.97 -2.03
N ARG A 654 -40.35 14.76 -2.76
CA ARG A 654 -40.67 13.45 -3.36
C ARG A 654 -40.24 13.46 -4.81
N VAL A 655 -39.44 12.46 -5.20
CA VAL A 655 -38.91 12.31 -6.56
C VAL A 655 -39.33 10.95 -7.11
N ALA A 656 -39.95 10.94 -8.29
CA ALA A 656 -40.22 9.70 -9.01
C ALA A 656 -38.94 9.22 -9.69
N LEU A 657 -38.47 8.03 -9.36
CA LEU A 657 -37.25 7.43 -9.89
C LEU A 657 -37.59 6.09 -10.55
N GLY A 658 -36.91 5.82 -11.66
CA GLY A 658 -36.90 4.50 -12.30
C GLY A 658 -35.50 3.90 -12.32
N ALA A 659 -35.32 2.83 -13.09
CA ALA A 659 -34.01 2.19 -13.27
C ALA A 659 -32.96 3.11 -13.92
N ASP A 660 -33.38 4.03 -14.79
CA ASP A 660 -32.49 4.99 -15.45
C ASP A 660 -32.17 6.21 -14.59
N VAL A 661 -31.00 6.80 -14.82
CA VAL A 661 -30.56 8.00 -14.10
C VAL A 661 -31.41 9.21 -14.51
N ARG A 662 -32.14 9.77 -13.54
CA ARG A 662 -32.91 11.02 -13.66
C ARG A 662 -32.12 12.20 -13.11
N SER A 663 -32.11 13.31 -13.85
CA SER A 663 -31.55 14.57 -13.37
C SER A 663 -32.61 15.40 -12.64
N VAL A 664 -32.25 15.96 -11.48
CA VAL A 664 -33.07 16.89 -10.69
C VAL A 664 -32.20 18.10 -10.39
N HIS A 665 -32.56 19.27 -10.92
CA HIS A 665 -31.81 20.51 -10.72
C HIS A 665 -32.63 21.48 -9.89
N ILE A 666 -32.20 21.70 -8.65
CA ILE A 666 -32.84 22.57 -7.68
C ILE A 666 -32.17 23.94 -7.75
N VAL A 667 -32.94 24.97 -8.08
CA VAL A 667 -32.44 26.35 -8.23
C VAL A 667 -33.26 27.33 -7.37
N PRO A 668 -32.63 28.34 -6.77
CA PRO A 668 -33.36 29.37 -6.02
C PRO A 668 -34.26 30.19 -6.95
N VAL A 669 -35.39 30.64 -6.41
CA VAL A 669 -36.31 31.59 -7.04
C VAL A 669 -35.98 32.96 -6.47
N GLY A 670 -35.60 33.89 -7.35
CA GLY A 670 -35.21 35.26 -7.01
C GLY A 670 -36.37 36.14 -6.57
#